data_AF-A0A8C9C963-F1
#
_entry.id   AF-A0A8C9C963-F1
#
_cell.length_a   1.000
_cell.length_b   1.000
_cell.length_c   1.000
_cell.angle_alpha   90.00
_cell.angle_beta   90.00
_cell.angle_gamma   90.00
#
_symmetry.space_group_name_H-M   'P 1'
#
loop_
_entity.id
_entity.type
_entity.pdbx_description
1 polymer ?
#
loop_
_entity_poly.entity_id
_entity_poly.type
_entity_poly.pdbx_seq_one_letter_code
_entity_poly.pdbx_strand_id
1 'polypeptide(L)'
;YFPCGNLTQCLPRAFHCDGVDDCGNGADEENCGDTSGWATLFGTVHGDANNVALTQECFLNQYPQRCDCKGTELECINAGLKSVPTVSSNVTLLSLKKNSIHSLSDKVFIKYTELKKIFLQHNCIRHISRKAFFGLHNLQILYLNHNCITTLRPGVFKDLHHLTWLILDDNPITRISQRLFTGLNSLFFLSMVNNYLEALPKHMCAQMPQLNWMDLEGNGIKYLTNSTFLSCNSLTVLDLSSNMIMELPPHIFKDLKLLQKLNLSSNPLLYLHKNQFESLKQLQSLDLERIEIPSINTQMFQPMKNLSHIYFKNFRYCSYASHVRICMPLTDGISSFEDLLANNILRIFVWVIAFITCFGNLFVIGMRSFIKAENMTHATSIKILCCADCLMGVYLFFVGFFDLKYRGQYQKYALLWMESLQCRLLGFLAMLSTEVSVLLLTYLTLEKFLAVVFPFSNIRPGKRQTSVILIGIWIVGFLIAVIPFWKEDYFGNFYGKNGVCFPLYYDQTEDIGSKGYSLGIFLGVNSLAFLTIVFSYTIMFCSIQKTALQTSEVRNNTGREAAVANRFFFIVFSDAICWIPVFVITILSLFRVEIPETITSWVVIFFLPVNSALNPILYTLTTSFFKDKSKQLLSTSIVWADDPSSLKLGVLNKIDLKENIVKPAS
;
A
#
# COMPACT_ATOMS: atom_id res chain seq x y z
N TYR A 1 -1.50 14.53 8.03
CA TYR A 1 -2.72 15.22 7.58
C TYR A 1 -2.74 16.61 8.21
N PHE A 2 -3.09 17.64 7.43
CA PHE A 2 -3.22 19.06 7.80
C PHE A 2 -4.72 19.39 8.00
N PRO A 3 -5.13 19.99 9.13
CA PRO A 3 -6.52 20.39 9.33
C PRO A 3 -6.85 21.64 8.52
N CYS A 4 -7.98 21.65 7.81
CA CYS A 4 -8.45 22.81 7.04
C CYS A 4 -9.00 23.95 7.94
N GLY A 5 -8.18 24.45 8.86
CA GLY A 5 -8.57 25.42 9.88
C GLY A 5 -9.67 24.88 10.81
N ASN A 6 -10.82 25.55 10.84
CA ASN A 6 -11.97 25.18 11.68
C ASN A 6 -12.91 24.13 11.04
N LEU A 7 -12.56 23.58 9.88
CA LEU A 7 -13.35 22.54 9.22
C LEU A 7 -13.02 21.16 9.83
N THR A 8 -14.00 20.25 9.80
CA THR A 8 -13.82 18.85 10.24
C THR A 8 -13.03 18.00 9.24
N GLN A 9 -12.54 18.61 8.15
CA GLN A 9 -11.82 17.95 7.08
C GLN A 9 -10.31 18.14 7.27
N CYS A 10 -9.56 17.08 7.05
CA CYS A 10 -8.10 17.09 7.09
C CYS A 10 -7.56 16.58 5.75
N LEU A 11 -6.59 17.30 5.19
CA LEU A 11 -5.94 16.94 3.93
C LEU A 11 -4.62 16.18 4.17
N PRO A 12 -4.20 15.27 3.29
CA PRO A 12 -2.84 14.77 3.26
C PRO A 12 -1.80 15.91 3.20
N ARG A 13 -0.63 15.74 3.80
CA ARG A 13 0.41 16.80 3.87
C ARG A 13 0.90 17.29 2.50
N ALA A 14 0.77 16.47 1.48
CA ALA A 14 1.15 16.82 0.11
C ALA A 14 0.28 17.93 -0.52
N PHE A 15 -0.90 18.19 0.06
CA PHE A 15 -1.87 19.21 -0.38
C PHE A 15 -1.85 20.45 0.52
N HIS A 16 -0.72 20.72 1.18
CA HIS A 16 -0.52 21.94 1.95
C HIS A 16 0.51 22.78 1.21
N CYS A 17 0.12 23.98 0.78
CA CYS A 17 0.97 24.93 0.06
C CYS A 17 1.45 24.44 -1.31
N ASP A 18 0.56 23.74 -2.01
CA ASP A 18 0.79 23.32 -3.39
C ASP A 18 0.28 24.36 -4.40
N GLY A 19 -0.28 25.48 -3.91
CA GLY A 19 -0.81 26.56 -4.71
C GLY A 19 -2.26 26.35 -5.15
N VAL A 20 -2.94 25.33 -4.62
CA VAL A 20 -4.33 24.97 -4.91
C VAL A 20 -5.13 25.00 -3.61
N ASP A 21 -6.29 25.67 -3.62
CA ASP A 21 -7.20 25.68 -2.46
C ASP A 21 -8.02 24.38 -2.43
N ASP A 22 -7.46 23.37 -1.80
CA ASP A 22 -8.05 22.05 -1.58
C ASP A 22 -8.96 22.02 -0.34
N CYS A 23 -8.75 22.94 0.61
CA CYS A 23 -9.61 23.11 1.78
C CYS A 23 -10.91 23.88 1.49
N GLY A 24 -10.98 24.60 0.36
CA GLY A 24 -12.09 25.46 -0.05
C GLY A 24 -12.22 26.77 0.75
N ASN A 25 -11.33 27.00 1.71
CA ASN A 25 -11.23 28.21 2.53
C ASN A 25 -9.82 28.83 2.51
N GLY A 26 -8.91 28.29 1.69
CA GLY A 26 -7.52 28.74 1.55
C GLY A 26 -6.63 28.47 2.76
N ALA A 27 -7.11 27.76 3.79
CA ALA A 27 -6.36 27.54 5.02
C ALA A 27 -5.11 26.67 4.81
N ASP A 28 -5.14 25.80 3.81
CA ASP A 28 -4.03 25.00 3.29
C ASP A 28 -2.97 25.82 2.55
N GLU A 29 -3.29 27.01 2.07
CA GLU A 29 -2.37 27.93 1.39
C GLU A 29 -1.90 29.08 2.31
N GLU A 30 -2.40 29.13 3.54
CA GLU A 30 -1.96 30.04 4.57
C GLU A 30 -0.87 29.41 5.45
N ASN A 31 0.12 30.22 5.87
CA ASN A 31 1.21 29.78 6.75
C ASN A 31 2.06 28.61 6.23
N CYS A 32 2.42 28.63 4.94
CA CYS A 32 3.29 27.67 4.23
C CYS A 32 4.72 27.44 4.76
N GLY A 33 5.04 27.90 5.96
CA GLY A 33 6.24 27.53 6.70
C GLY A 33 5.96 26.59 7.88
N ASP A 34 4.73 26.13 8.07
CA ASP A 34 4.30 25.32 9.21
C ASP A 34 3.79 23.93 8.78
N THR A 35 4.64 23.13 8.15
CA THR A 35 4.39 21.74 7.70
C THR A 35 4.00 20.77 8.83
N SER A 36 4.02 21.25 10.07
CA SER A 36 3.98 20.46 11.28
C SER A 36 2.87 20.85 12.28
N GLY A 37 2.15 21.95 12.01
CA GLY A 37 1.06 22.47 12.84
C GLY A 37 1.51 23.07 14.17
N TRP A 38 2.75 23.56 14.28
CA TRP A 38 3.31 24.11 15.52
C TRP A 38 3.40 25.64 15.52
N ALA A 39 3.54 26.30 14.38
CA ALA A 39 3.43 27.76 14.30
C ALA A 39 2.02 28.24 14.69
N THR A 40 0.98 27.48 14.37
CA THR A 40 -0.40 27.73 14.85
C THR A 40 -0.57 27.46 16.35
N LEU A 41 0.08 26.41 16.87
CA LEU A 41 0.02 26.02 18.29
C LEU A 41 0.88 26.91 19.21
N PHE A 42 1.89 27.58 18.68
CA PHE A 42 2.72 28.55 19.42
C PHE A 42 2.48 30.02 19.06
N GLY A 43 1.82 30.30 17.93
CA GLY A 43 1.28 31.63 17.64
C GLY A 43 0.29 32.08 18.72
N THR A 44 -0.44 31.13 19.31
CA THR A 44 -1.31 31.35 20.48
C THR A 44 -0.55 31.51 21.80
N VAL A 45 0.70 31.02 21.91
CA VAL A 45 1.53 31.14 23.13
C VAL A 45 2.23 32.51 23.23
N HIS A 46 2.33 33.27 22.14
CA HIS A 46 2.77 34.67 22.15
C HIS A 46 1.72 35.60 21.54
N GLY A 47 0.56 35.63 22.19
CA GLY A 47 -0.38 36.74 22.12
C GLY A 47 -1.45 36.59 21.04
N ASP A 48 -2.59 36.02 21.44
CA ASP A 48 -3.89 36.39 20.87
C ASP A 48 -4.03 37.91 20.90
N ALA A 49 -3.93 38.55 19.75
CA ALA A 49 -4.48 39.88 19.54
C ALA A 49 -5.98 39.73 19.25
N ASN A 50 -6.74 39.33 20.28
CA ASN A 50 -8.18 39.57 20.27
C ASN A 50 -8.43 41.07 20.13
N ASN A 51 -9.08 41.45 19.02
CA ASN A 51 -9.86 42.67 18.84
C ASN A 51 -9.26 43.96 19.44
N VAL A 52 -8.15 44.42 18.87
CA VAL A 52 -7.87 45.86 18.87
C VAL A 52 -8.29 46.39 17.51
N ALA A 53 -9.32 47.23 17.50
CA ALA A 53 -9.69 48.04 16.35
C ALA A 53 -8.48 48.91 15.96
N LEU A 54 -7.62 48.41 15.07
CA LEU A 54 -6.44 49.13 14.60
C LEU A 54 -6.89 50.17 13.58
N THR A 55 -6.73 51.43 13.99
CA THR A 55 -6.76 52.61 13.13
C THR A 55 -6.01 52.37 11.82
N GLN A 56 -6.68 52.69 10.72
CA GLN A 56 -6.23 52.57 9.33
C GLN A 56 -5.21 53.66 8.93
N GLU A 57 -4.52 54.25 9.90
CA GLU A 57 -3.59 55.37 9.68
C GLU A 57 -2.15 54.87 9.51
N CYS A 58 -1.46 55.39 8.50
CA CYS A 58 -0.06 55.13 8.23
C CYS A 58 0.82 56.15 8.95
N PHE A 59 1.76 55.68 9.78
CA PHE A 59 2.73 56.51 10.51
C PHE A 59 4.10 56.59 9.80
N LEU A 60 4.18 56.16 8.53
CA LEU A 60 5.39 56.24 7.71
C LEU A 60 5.35 57.49 6.82
N ASN A 61 6.36 58.35 6.95
CA ASN A 61 6.42 59.61 6.18
C ASN A 61 6.85 59.40 4.71
N GLN A 62 7.50 58.27 4.40
CA GLN A 62 8.06 57.98 3.09
C GLN A 62 7.91 56.49 2.77
N TYR A 63 7.18 56.14 1.70
CA TYR A 63 7.08 54.80 1.13
C TYR A 63 6.56 54.84 -0.33
N PRO A 64 6.77 53.80 -1.15
CA PRO A 64 6.26 53.76 -2.53
C PRO A 64 4.72 53.68 -2.57
N GLN A 65 4.08 54.42 -3.48
CA GLN A 65 2.61 54.42 -3.62
C GLN A 65 2.00 53.06 -3.99
N ARG A 66 2.80 52.12 -4.50
CA ARG A 66 2.37 50.76 -4.85
C ARG A 66 2.44 49.78 -3.67
N CYS A 67 2.70 50.29 -2.47
CA CYS A 67 2.78 49.51 -1.25
C CYS A 67 1.70 49.95 -0.27
N ASP A 68 1.16 48.99 0.47
CA ASP A 68 0.16 49.21 1.49
C ASP A 68 0.84 49.44 2.85
N CYS A 69 0.42 50.48 3.55
CA CYS A 69 0.98 50.85 4.85
C CYS A 69 -0.10 50.77 5.93
N LYS A 70 0.23 50.11 7.05
CA LYS A 70 -0.62 50.05 8.24
C LYS A 70 0.22 50.33 9.49
N GLY A 71 0.01 51.47 10.14
CA GLY A 71 0.83 51.90 11.26
C GLY A 71 2.31 52.07 10.87
N THR A 72 3.17 51.15 11.31
CA THR A 72 4.61 51.11 10.97
C THR A 72 5.01 49.89 10.13
N GLU A 73 4.02 49.16 9.63
CA GLU A 73 4.18 47.97 8.81
C GLU A 73 3.96 48.34 7.33
N LEU A 74 4.85 47.87 6.46
CA LEU A 74 4.80 48.14 5.03
C LEU A 74 4.77 46.85 4.21
N GLU A 75 3.77 46.74 3.35
CA GLU A 75 3.54 45.61 2.46
C GLU A 75 3.62 46.01 1.00
N CYS A 76 4.67 45.56 0.31
CA CYS A 76 4.88 45.76 -1.12
C CYS A 76 4.82 44.41 -1.84
N ILE A 77 3.63 43.86 -2.03
CA ILE A 77 3.45 42.56 -2.69
C ILE A 77 3.23 42.78 -4.19
N ASN A 78 4.01 42.10 -5.04
CA ASN A 78 3.85 42.17 -6.51
C ASN A 78 3.90 43.61 -7.09
N ALA A 79 4.74 44.46 -6.52
CA ALA A 79 4.87 45.87 -6.93
C ALA A 79 5.87 46.07 -8.09
N GLY A 80 6.52 44.99 -8.56
CA GLY A 80 7.53 45.02 -9.64
C GLY A 80 8.85 45.65 -9.22
N LEU A 81 9.18 45.60 -7.92
CA LEU A 81 10.38 46.22 -7.37
C LEU A 81 11.65 45.45 -7.79
N LYS A 82 12.64 46.16 -8.32
CA LYS A 82 13.96 45.59 -8.70
C LYS A 82 15.01 45.67 -7.59
N SER A 83 14.76 46.50 -6.58
CA SER A 83 15.62 46.73 -5.43
C SER A 83 14.79 47.09 -4.21
N VAL A 84 15.40 47.05 -3.03
CA VAL A 84 14.78 47.49 -1.77
C VAL A 84 14.45 48.99 -1.87
N PRO A 85 13.20 49.41 -1.66
CA PRO A 85 12.82 50.83 -1.74
C PRO A 85 13.33 51.62 -0.54
N THR A 86 13.45 52.95 -0.71
CA THR A 86 13.76 53.86 0.40
C THR A 86 12.46 54.15 1.16
N VAL A 87 12.45 53.84 2.45
CA VAL A 87 11.27 54.01 3.33
C VAL A 87 11.64 54.77 4.62
N SER A 88 10.64 55.10 5.43
CA SER A 88 10.84 55.76 6.73
C SER A 88 11.63 54.86 7.72
N SER A 89 12.44 55.47 8.60
CA SER A 89 13.35 54.75 9.51
C SER A 89 12.64 54.02 10.65
N ASN A 90 11.41 54.42 10.99
CA ASN A 90 10.57 53.83 12.03
C ASN A 90 9.80 52.57 11.57
N VAL A 91 10.09 52.04 10.39
CA VAL A 91 9.44 50.82 9.87
C VAL A 91 9.79 49.61 10.73
N THR A 92 8.76 48.85 11.14
CA THR A 92 8.92 47.66 12.01
C THR A 92 8.78 46.36 11.23
N LEU A 93 7.99 46.35 10.16
CA LEU A 93 7.79 45.22 9.26
C LEU A 93 7.97 45.69 7.81
N LEU A 94 8.82 44.99 7.06
CA LEU A 94 9.04 45.26 5.65
C LEU A 94 8.80 43.99 4.84
N SER A 95 7.66 43.96 4.13
CA SER A 95 7.28 42.86 3.25
C SER A 95 7.49 43.25 1.80
N LEU A 96 8.38 42.52 1.12
CA LEU A 96 8.76 42.73 -0.28
C LEU A 96 8.48 41.46 -1.10
N LYS A 97 7.42 40.70 -0.75
CA LYS A 97 7.13 39.40 -1.38
C LYS A 97 6.79 39.54 -2.87
N LYS A 98 7.10 38.50 -3.66
CA LYS A 98 6.69 38.40 -5.07
C LYS A 98 7.15 39.60 -5.92
N ASN A 99 8.38 40.08 -5.72
CA ASN A 99 8.96 41.16 -6.54
C ASN A 99 10.11 40.61 -7.42
N SER A 100 10.94 41.49 -8.00
CA SER A 100 12.05 41.13 -8.89
C SER A 100 13.41 41.58 -8.32
N ILE A 101 13.61 41.43 -7.01
CA ILE A 101 14.84 41.84 -6.33
C ILE A 101 15.93 40.78 -6.53
N HIS A 102 16.92 41.07 -7.38
CA HIS A 102 17.98 40.10 -7.70
C HIS A 102 19.17 40.09 -6.73
N SER A 103 19.39 41.16 -5.95
CA SER A 103 20.54 41.25 -5.05
C SER A 103 20.30 42.18 -3.85
N LEU A 104 20.95 41.87 -2.73
CA LEU A 104 20.99 42.71 -1.52
C LEU A 104 22.40 43.28 -1.35
N SER A 105 22.51 44.60 -1.50
CA SER A 105 23.78 45.34 -1.39
C SER A 105 24.21 45.56 0.06
N ASP A 106 25.47 46.00 0.23
CA ASP A 106 26.02 46.35 1.54
C ASP A 106 25.14 47.38 2.27
N LYS A 107 24.81 47.09 3.53
CA LYS A 107 24.12 48.02 4.44
C LYS A 107 22.76 48.51 3.92
N VAL A 108 22.08 47.75 3.06
CA VAL A 108 20.81 48.17 2.44
C VAL A 108 19.70 48.47 3.48
N PHE A 109 19.74 47.82 4.64
CA PHE A 109 18.75 48.03 5.71
C PHE A 109 19.26 48.87 6.90
N ILE A 110 20.46 49.46 6.82
CA ILE A 110 21.13 50.09 7.99
C ILE A 110 20.32 51.24 8.64
N LYS A 111 19.45 51.89 7.86
CA LYS A 111 18.61 52.99 8.34
C LYS A 111 17.39 52.53 9.15
N TYR A 112 17.06 51.24 9.13
CA TYR A 112 15.83 50.69 9.69
C TYR A 112 16.14 49.93 10.99
N THR A 113 16.55 50.64 12.05
CA THR A 113 16.99 50.02 13.31
C THR A 113 15.85 49.40 14.12
N GLU A 114 14.62 49.86 13.90
CA GLU A 114 13.40 49.36 14.56
C GLU A 114 12.79 48.13 13.87
N LEU A 115 13.42 47.66 12.80
CA LEU A 115 12.87 46.62 11.94
C LEU A 115 12.95 45.24 12.63
N LYS A 116 11.77 44.64 12.84
CA LYS A 116 11.58 43.34 13.51
C LYS A 116 11.32 42.20 12.53
N LYS A 117 10.67 42.46 11.39
CA LYS A 117 10.27 41.40 10.44
C LYS A 117 10.60 41.79 9.00
N ILE A 118 11.34 40.94 8.30
CA ILE A 118 11.63 41.09 6.86
C ILE A 118 11.07 39.89 6.10
N PHE A 119 10.30 40.18 5.05
CA PHE A 119 9.80 39.17 4.14
C PHE A 119 10.31 39.41 2.71
N LEU A 120 11.16 38.51 2.21
CA LEU A 120 11.83 38.61 0.89
C LEU A 120 11.57 37.42 -0.04
N GLN A 121 10.60 36.58 0.29
CA GLN A 121 10.25 35.41 -0.53
C GLN A 121 9.78 35.75 -1.94
N HIS A 122 10.05 34.85 -2.89
CA HIS A 122 9.66 34.96 -4.29
C HIS A 122 10.27 36.19 -5.00
N ASN A 123 11.58 36.40 -4.89
CA ASN A 123 12.30 37.52 -5.55
C ASN A 123 13.43 37.08 -6.50
N CYS A 124 13.78 35.80 -6.51
CA CYS A 124 14.99 35.27 -7.15
C CYS A 124 16.27 36.05 -6.77
N ILE A 125 16.44 36.32 -5.47
CA ILE A 125 17.67 36.92 -4.94
C ILE A 125 18.82 35.94 -5.16
N ARG A 126 19.86 36.33 -5.92
CA ARG A 126 21.04 35.50 -6.20
C ARG A 126 22.23 35.84 -5.31
N HIS A 127 22.42 37.12 -5.02
CA HIS A 127 23.58 37.63 -4.32
C HIS A 127 23.17 38.42 -3.08
N ILE A 128 23.63 37.95 -1.91
CA ILE A 128 23.49 38.66 -0.65
C ILE A 128 24.88 39.09 -0.18
N SER A 129 25.09 40.39 -0.04
CA SER A 129 26.34 40.89 0.53
C SER A 129 26.51 40.44 1.98
N ARG A 130 27.76 40.22 2.41
CA ARG A 130 28.12 39.90 3.80
C ARG A 130 27.61 40.96 4.79
N LYS A 131 27.45 42.21 4.34
CA LYS A 131 26.97 43.32 5.18
C LYS A 131 25.52 43.72 4.86
N ALA A 132 24.76 42.89 4.17
CA ALA A 132 23.38 43.23 3.78
C ALA A 132 22.48 43.54 4.99
N PHE A 133 22.56 42.72 6.04
CA PHE A 133 21.77 42.84 7.27
C PHE A 133 22.52 43.53 8.43
N PHE A 134 23.57 44.29 8.12
CA PHE A 134 24.40 44.96 9.13
C PHE A 134 23.58 45.99 9.93
N GLY A 135 23.70 45.98 11.25
CA GLY A 135 23.02 46.89 12.17
C GLY A 135 21.57 46.52 12.56
N LEU A 136 21.02 45.41 12.04
CA LEU A 136 19.65 44.96 12.35
C LEU A 136 19.57 44.15 13.66
N HIS A 137 19.92 44.77 14.77
CA HIS A 137 20.01 44.11 16.09
C HIS A 137 18.65 43.65 16.64
N ASN A 138 17.56 44.32 16.25
CA ASN A 138 16.20 44.03 16.72
C ASN A 138 15.40 43.10 15.82
N LEU A 139 16.01 42.60 14.73
CA LEU A 139 15.32 41.74 13.78
C LEU A 139 15.00 40.40 14.44
N GLN A 140 13.72 40.00 14.39
CA GLN A 140 13.19 38.77 14.98
C GLN A 140 12.88 37.71 13.92
N ILE A 141 12.40 38.12 12.75
CA ILE A 141 11.93 37.20 11.70
C ILE A 141 12.53 37.57 10.35
N LEU A 142 13.12 36.59 9.66
CA LEU A 142 13.69 36.75 8.33
C LEU A 142 13.25 35.62 7.40
N TYR A 143 12.43 35.96 6.40
CA TYR A 143 12.01 35.04 5.33
C TYR A 143 12.80 35.31 4.05
N LEU A 144 13.52 34.30 3.59
CA LEU A 144 14.30 34.29 2.35
C LEU A 144 13.95 33.10 1.44
N ASN A 145 12.87 32.38 1.72
CA ASN A 145 12.44 31.22 0.94
C ASN A 145 12.08 31.54 -0.51
N HIS A 146 12.10 30.53 -1.38
CA HIS A 146 11.77 30.67 -2.81
C HIS A 146 12.57 31.78 -3.49
N ASN A 147 13.90 31.69 -3.38
CA ASN A 147 14.85 32.60 -4.00
C ASN A 147 15.89 31.81 -4.79
N CYS A 148 16.88 32.52 -5.35
CA CYS A 148 17.90 31.94 -6.21
C CYS A 148 19.27 31.92 -5.50
N ILE A 149 19.28 31.81 -4.17
CA ILE A 149 20.49 31.92 -3.35
C ILE A 149 21.30 30.63 -3.49
N THR A 150 22.51 30.73 -4.04
CA THR A 150 23.41 29.57 -4.19
C THR A 150 24.41 29.43 -3.04
N THR A 151 24.84 30.56 -2.47
CA THR A 151 25.85 30.61 -1.40
C THR A 151 25.57 31.75 -0.42
N LEU A 152 25.82 31.50 0.86
CA LEU A 152 25.77 32.51 1.91
C LEU A 152 27.16 32.71 2.52
N ARG A 153 27.61 33.96 2.55
CA ARG A 153 28.95 34.29 3.08
C ARG A 153 28.97 34.18 4.61
N PRO A 154 30.08 33.68 5.21
CA PRO A 154 30.22 33.61 6.66
C PRO A 154 30.01 34.97 7.36
N GLY A 155 29.19 34.97 8.41
CA GLY A 155 28.87 36.16 9.19
C GLY A 155 27.89 37.13 8.53
N VAL A 156 27.13 36.71 7.50
CA VAL A 156 26.04 37.52 6.92
C VAL A 156 24.94 37.85 7.94
N PHE A 157 24.79 37.01 8.97
CA PHE A 157 23.81 37.17 10.05
C PHE A 157 24.43 37.67 11.38
N LYS A 158 25.68 38.17 11.35
CA LYS A 158 26.47 38.44 12.56
C LYS A 158 25.78 39.32 13.60
N ASP A 159 25.05 40.34 13.16
CA ASP A 159 24.46 41.35 14.03
C ASP A 159 23.02 41.01 14.47
N LEU A 160 22.47 39.90 13.96
CA LEU A 160 21.07 39.49 14.14
C LEU A 160 20.83 38.76 15.48
N HIS A 161 21.18 39.42 16.59
CA HIS A 161 21.21 38.79 17.92
C HIS A 161 19.84 38.38 18.47
N HIS A 162 18.78 39.09 18.08
CA HIS A 162 17.39 38.80 18.47
C HIS A 162 16.62 37.98 17.42
N LEU A 163 17.29 37.49 16.37
CA LEU A 163 16.62 36.69 15.35
C LEU A 163 16.16 35.38 15.95
N THR A 164 14.87 35.11 15.81
CA THR A 164 14.19 33.92 16.34
C THR A 164 13.84 32.95 15.21
N TRP A 165 13.47 33.48 14.03
CA TRP A 165 13.03 32.68 12.87
C TRP A 165 13.87 33.01 11.64
N LEU A 166 14.49 31.98 11.06
CA LEU A 166 15.24 32.07 9.81
C LEU A 166 14.75 31.01 8.82
N ILE A 167 14.15 31.47 7.72
CA ILE A 167 13.55 30.61 6.69
C ILE A 167 14.33 30.77 5.39
N LEU A 168 14.96 29.69 4.91
CA LEU A 168 15.82 29.65 3.72
C LEU A 168 15.38 28.58 2.70
N ASP A 169 14.13 28.13 2.81
CA ASP A 169 13.59 27.02 2.00
C ASP A 169 13.60 27.33 0.50
N ASP A 170 13.63 26.28 -0.32
CA ASP A 170 13.55 26.37 -1.78
C ASP A 170 14.55 27.39 -2.35
N ASN A 171 15.80 27.23 -1.94
CA ASN A 171 16.93 27.93 -2.51
C ASN A 171 17.96 26.93 -3.03
N PRO A 172 18.71 27.26 -4.08
CA PRO A 172 19.74 26.38 -4.59
C PRO A 172 21.03 26.36 -3.72
N ILE A 173 20.93 26.38 -2.38
CA ILE A 173 22.11 26.42 -1.49
C ILE A 173 22.79 25.06 -1.47
N THR A 174 24.08 25.04 -1.81
CA THR A 174 24.86 23.80 -1.91
C THR A 174 25.72 23.51 -0.68
N ARG A 175 26.19 24.56 0.01
CA ARG A 175 27.14 24.45 1.13
C ARG A 175 26.89 25.53 2.18
N ILE A 176 27.02 25.13 3.44
CA ILE A 176 27.01 26.04 4.59
C ILE A 176 28.28 25.87 5.42
N SER A 177 28.74 26.96 6.03
CA SER A 177 29.91 26.96 6.91
C SER A 177 29.49 27.12 8.37
N GLN A 178 30.27 26.59 9.31
CA GLN A 178 30.00 26.76 10.75
C GLN A 178 29.88 28.24 11.16
N ARG A 179 30.67 29.13 10.54
CA ARG A 179 30.67 30.57 10.83
C ARG A 179 29.50 31.33 10.20
N LEU A 180 28.64 30.65 9.43
CA LEU A 180 27.44 31.27 8.83
C LEU A 180 26.50 31.80 9.91
N PHE A 181 26.24 30.99 10.93
CA PHE A 181 25.28 31.25 12.01
C PHE A 181 25.85 32.07 13.17
N THR A 182 27.05 32.63 13.02
CA THR A 182 27.69 33.47 14.06
C THR A 182 26.74 34.60 14.43
N GLY A 183 26.48 34.79 15.73
CA GLY A 183 25.67 35.90 16.25
C GLY A 183 24.18 35.60 16.45
N LEU A 184 23.69 34.43 16.02
CA LEU A 184 22.29 34.00 16.11
C LEU A 184 21.94 33.43 17.50
N ASN A 185 22.15 34.24 18.54
CA ASN A 185 22.05 33.80 19.94
C ASN A 185 20.62 33.44 20.39
N SER A 186 19.61 34.03 19.75
CA SER A 186 18.19 33.85 20.08
C SER A 186 17.44 32.97 19.08
N LEU A 187 18.15 32.36 18.11
CA LEU A 187 17.50 31.62 17.04
C LEU A 187 16.81 30.39 17.62
N PHE A 188 15.51 30.30 17.35
CA PHE A 188 14.62 29.26 17.83
C PHE A 188 14.25 28.28 16.70
N PHE A 189 13.98 28.81 15.51
CA PHE A 189 13.55 28.07 14.33
C PHE A 189 14.48 28.33 13.14
N LEU A 190 15.04 27.24 12.59
CA LEU A 190 15.83 27.25 11.36
C LEU A 190 15.23 26.26 10.37
N SER A 191 14.86 26.75 9.19
CA SER A 191 14.40 25.93 8.08
C SER A 191 15.25 26.16 6.83
N MET A 192 15.71 25.06 6.24
CA MET A 192 16.47 25.01 4.98
C MET A 192 15.95 23.87 4.09
N VAL A 193 14.62 23.73 4.00
CA VAL A 193 13.95 22.67 3.25
C VAL A 193 14.22 22.83 1.75
N ASN A 194 14.28 21.72 1.01
CA ASN A 194 14.43 21.72 -0.45
C ASN A 194 15.61 22.57 -0.95
N ASN A 195 16.75 22.42 -0.31
CA ASN A 195 18.03 22.96 -0.76
C ASN A 195 18.90 21.81 -1.33
N TYR A 196 20.14 22.10 -1.75
CA TYR A 196 21.06 21.09 -2.28
C TYR A 196 22.24 20.84 -1.34
N LEU A 197 22.00 20.86 -0.03
CA LEU A 197 23.07 20.66 0.95
C LEU A 197 23.58 19.22 0.90
N GLU A 198 24.86 19.03 0.59
CA GLU A 198 25.49 17.69 0.57
C GLU A 198 26.00 17.24 1.95
N ALA A 199 26.30 18.20 2.82
CA ALA A 199 26.87 17.96 4.15
C ALA A 199 26.59 19.11 5.11
N LEU A 200 26.53 18.79 6.42
CA LEU A 200 26.38 19.74 7.51
C LEU A 200 27.72 20.07 8.17
N PRO A 201 27.92 21.32 8.65
CA PRO A 201 29.15 21.72 9.30
C PRO A 201 29.24 21.12 10.70
N LYS A 202 30.47 20.94 11.19
CA LYS A 202 30.73 20.50 12.57
C LYS A 202 30.29 21.58 13.55
N HIS A 203 29.77 21.17 14.72
CA HIS A 203 29.38 22.06 15.82
C HIS A 203 28.43 23.18 15.40
N MET A 204 27.42 22.88 14.58
CA MET A 204 26.55 23.92 14.01
C MET A 204 25.75 24.68 15.08
N CYS A 205 25.34 24.00 16.16
CA CYS A 205 24.58 24.61 17.26
C CYS A 205 25.44 25.46 18.21
N ALA A 206 26.78 25.45 18.08
CA ALA A 206 27.65 26.25 18.97
C ALA A 206 27.41 27.77 18.85
N GLN A 207 26.83 28.22 17.74
CA GLN A 207 26.48 29.63 17.52
C GLN A 207 24.97 29.91 17.64
N MET A 208 24.17 28.88 17.95
CA MET A 208 22.70 28.94 18.06
C MET A 208 22.23 28.16 19.30
N PRO A 209 22.59 28.60 20.52
CA PRO A 209 22.37 27.82 21.75
C PRO A 209 20.88 27.65 22.12
N GLN A 210 20.00 28.51 21.60
CA GLN A 210 18.55 28.47 21.84
C GLN A 210 17.78 27.71 20.74
N LEU A 211 18.49 27.10 19.78
CA LEU A 211 17.84 26.44 18.65
C LEU A 211 17.00 25.26 19.13
N ASN A 212 15.71 25.32 18.80
CA ASN A 212 14.71 24.38 19.24
C ASN A 212 14.20 23.52 18.08
N TRP A 213 14.06 24.13 16.90
CA TRP A 213 13.59 23.47 15.68
C TRP A 213 14.62 23.58 14.58
N MET A 214 14.96 22.45 13.97
CA MET A 214 15.81 22.40 12.78
C MET A 214 15.15 21.53 11.71
N ASP A 215 14.83 22.16 10.58
CA ASP A 215 14.28 21.49 9.41
C ASP A 215 15.28 21.52 8.25
N LEU A 216 15.65 20.32 7.79
CA LEU A 216 16.59 20.08 6.71
C LEU A 216 16.03 19.06 5.70
N GLU A 217 14.71 18.91 5.64
CA GLU A 217 14.02 18.03 4.69
C GLU A 217 14.44 18.33 3.23
N GLY A 218 14.46 17.29 2.40
CA GLY A 218 14.55 17.45 0.95
C GLY A 218 15.91 17.97 0.47
N ASN A 219 16.98 17.66 1.21
CA ASN A 219 18.35 18.02 0.86
C ASN A 219 19.13 16.81 0.29
N GLY A 220 20.39 17.04 -0.07
CA GLY A 220 21.29 16.01 -0.60
C GLY A 220 22.24 15.43 0.44
N ILE A 221 21.92 15.47 1.74
CA ILE A 221 22.88 15.18 2.81
C ILE A 221 23.27 13.70 2.77
N LYS A 222 24.55 13.41 2.55
CA LYS A 222 25.06 12.03 2.44
C LYS A 222 25.64 11.47 3.74
N TYR A 223 26.31 12.33 4.50
CA TYR A 223 27.06 11.92 5.70
C TYR A 223 26.86 12.91 6.85
N LEU A 224 26.67 12.35 8.04
CA LEU A 224 26.72 13.08 9.31
C LEU A 224 28.00 12.71 10.06
N THR A 225 28.49 13.63 10.89
CA THR A 225 29.68 13.38 11.73
C THR A 225 29.30 13.43 13.20
N ASN A 226 30.00 12.71 14.08
CA ASN A 226 29.71 12.71 15.53
C ASN A 226 29.68 14.11 16.16
N SER A 227 30.35 15.08 15.52
CA SER A 227 30.41 16.49 15.93
C SER A 227 29.29 17.37 15.36
N THR A 228 28.46 16.88 14.45
CA THR A 228 27.44 17.69 13.75
C THR A 228 26.43 18.29 14.73
N PHE A 229 25.83 17.46 15.59
CA PHE A 229 24.84 17.88 16.60
C PHE A 229 25.41 18.10 18.00
N LEU A 230 26.74 18.23 18.12
CA LEU A 230 27.36 18.51 19.41
C LEU A 230 26.84 19.85 19.96
N SER A 231 26.48 19.88 21.23
CA SER A 231 25.94 21.08 21.92
C SER A 231 24.55 21.55 21.46
N CYS A 232 23.80 20.77 20.69
CA CYS A 232 22.40 21.06 20.35
C CYS A 232 21.44 20.68 21.51
N ASN A 233 21.72 21.16 22.72
CA ASN A 233 21.04 20.69 23.94
C ASN A 233 19.57 21.11 24.04
N SER A 234 19.20 22.20 23.35
CA SER A 234 17.87 22.82 23.38
C SER A 234 16.93 22.31 22.28
N LEU A 235 17.43 21.45 21.38
CA LEU A 235 16.70 21.00 20.20
C LEU A 235 15.58 20.03 20.60
N THR A 236 14.35 20.31 20.16
CA THR A 236 13.17 19.46 20.40
C THR A 236 12.67 18.80 19.12
N VAL A 237 12.87 19.43 17.97
CA VAL A 237 12.46 18.91 16.66
C VAL A 237 13.64 18.91 15.70
N LEU A 238 13.89 17.74 15.11
CA LEU A 238 14.89 17.56 14.07
C LEU A 238 14.27 16.80 12.90
N ASP A 239 14.17 17.47 11.76
CA ASP A 239 13.78 16.84 10.49
C ASP A 239 15.00 16.69 9.58
N LEU A 240 15.29 15.45 9.20
CA LEU A 240 16.33 15.05 8.26
C LEU A 240 15.74 14.15 7.16
N SER A 241 14.43 14.16 6.98
CA SER A 241 13.75 13.33 5.99
C SER A 241 14.14 13.69 4.56
N SER A 242 13.90 12.76 3.64
CA SER A 242 14.10 12.97 2.20
C SER A 242 15.52 13.46 1.88
N ASN A 243 16.52 12.84 2.53
CA ASN A 243 17.94 13.07 2.30
C ASN A 243 18.62 11.80 1.74
N MET A 244 19.95 11.83 1.60
CA MET A 244 20.73 10.71 1.05
C MET A 244 21.61 10.03 2.11
N ILE A 245 21.17 10.01 3.37
CA ILE A 245 21.95 9.49 4.49
C ILE A 245 21.98 7.96 4.41
N MET A 246 23.17 7.39 4.24
CA MET A 246 23.37 5.93 4.15
C MET A 246 23.64 5.27 5.49
N GLU A 247 24.34 5.98 6.39
CA GLU A 247 24.73 5.48 7.71
C GLU A 247 24.68 6.59 8.75
N LEU A 248 24.23 6.23 9.96
CA LEU A 248 24.28 7.12 11.11
C LEU A 248 25.49 6.77 11.99
N PRO A 249 26.36 7.74 12.31
CA PRO A 249 27.44 7.47 13.23
C PRO A 249 26.95 7.06 14.62
N PRO A 250 27.73 6.24 15.35
CA PRO A 250 27.41 5.89 16.72
C PRO A 250 27.29 7.15 17.60
N HIS A 251 26.25 7.18 18.43
CA HIS A 251 26.02 8.26 19.41
C HIS A 251 25.82 9.68 18.83
N ILE A 252 25.49 9.81 17.54
CA ILE A 252 25.23 11.11 16.88
C ILE A 252 24.17 11.95 17.60
N PHE A 253 23.22 11.30 18.29
CA PHE A 253 22.12 11.95 19.01
C PHE A 253 22.36 12.15 20.52
N LYS A 254 23.57 11.85 21.03
CA LYS A 254 23.86 11.82 22.48
C LYS A 254 23.52 13.11 23.23
N ASP A 255 23.73 14.26 22.61
CA ASP A 255 23.50 15.58 23.22
C ASP A 255 22.05 16.07 23.08
N LEU A 256 21.23 15.41 22.24
CA LEU A 256 19.84 15.79 21.95
C LEU A 256 18.87 15.30 23.04
N LYS A 257 19.14 15.68 24.30
CA LYS A 257 18.42 15.16 25.47
C LYS A 257 16.96 15.61 25.55
N LEU A 258 16.63 16.75 24.95
CA LEU A 258 15.29 17.35 24.92
C LEU A 258 14.51 17.03 23.63
N LEU A 259 15.07 16.19 22.75
CA LEU A 259 14.44 15.89 21.48
C LEU A 259 13.12 15.14 21.69
N GLN A 260 12.06 15.69 21.10
CA GLN A 260 10.69 15.17 21.14
C GLN A 260 10.28 14.58 19.79
N LYS A 261 10.70 15.17 18.67
CA LYS A 261 10.41 14.65 17.33
C LYS A 261 11.69 14.47 16.53
N LEU A 262 11.86 13.28 15.96
CA LEU A 262 12.95 12.95 15.05
C LEU A 262 12.35 12.33 13.79
N ASN A 263 12.65 12.95 12.65
CA ASN A 263 12.27 12.43 11.35
C ASN A 263 13.51 12.06 10.54
N LEU A 264 13.62 10.80 10.17
CA LEU A 264 14.68 10.24 9.33
C LEU A 264 14.13 9.59 8.07
N SER A 265 12.81 9.69 7.82
CA SER A 265 12.13 8.98 6.74
C SER A 265 12.74 9.28 5.37
N SER A 266 12.49 8.39 4.42
CA SER A 266 12.94 8.56 3.03
C SER A 266 14.46 8.78 2.88
N ASN A 267 15.26 8.20 3.79
CA ASN A 267 16.71 8.10 3.64
C ASN A 267 17.12 6.66 3.29
N PRO A 268 18.14 6.46 2.44
CA PRO A 268 18.65 5.13 2.07
C PRO A 268 19.53 4.51 3.17
N LEU A 269 19.06 4.51 4.43
CA LEU A 269 19.80 3.95 5.56
C LEU A 269 19.94 2.43 5.43
N LEU A 270 21.17 1.94 5.49
CA LEU A 270 21.47 0.50 5.35
C LEU A 270 21.35 -0.25 6.68
N TYR A 271 21.75 0.38 7.78
CA TYR A 271 21.69 -0.22 9.11
C TYR A 271 21.38 0.82 10.19
N LEU A 272 20.78 0.35 11.28
CA LEU A 272 20.61 1.12 12.52
C LEU A 272 21.24 0.35 13.67
N HIS A 273 22.17 0.99 14.38
CA HIS A 273 22.78 0.39 15.57
C HIS A 273 21.76 0.19 16.68
N LYS A 274 21.93 -0.86 17.48
CA LYS A 274 21.03 -1.21 18.58
C LYS A 274 20.82 -0.08 19.59
N ASN A 275 21.89 0.67 19.86
CA ASN A 275 21.91 1.76 20.84
C ASN A 275 21.79 3.14 20.19
N GLN A 276 21.38 3.21 18.91
CA GLN A 276 21.35 4.48 18.15
C GLN A 276 20.49 5.55 18.84
N PHE A 277 19.37 5.15 19.44
CA PHE A 277 18.39 6.03 20.08
C PHE A 277 18.44 6.01 21.62
N GLU A 278 19.45 5.38 22.23
CA GLU A 278 19.53 5.17 23.68
C GLU A 278 19.46 6.47 24.52
N SER A 279 19.97 7.56 23.95
CA SER A 279 20.01 8.87 24.61
C SER A 279 18.70 9.67 24.54
N LEU A 280 17.78 9.31 23.63
CA LEU A 280 16.58 10.08 23.30
C LEU A 280 15.39 9.78 24.23
N LYS A 281 15.57 10.01 25.53
CA LYS A 281 14.58 9.63 26.56
C LYS A 281 13.27 10.43 26.49
N GLN A 282 13.29 11.63 25.94
CA GLN A 282 12.11 12.50 25.82
C GLN A 282 11.38 12.37 24.47
N LEU A 283 11.86 11.49 23.58
CA LEU A 283 11.29 11.36 22.25
C LEU A 283 9.83 10.91 22.32
N GLN A 284 8.98 11.63 21.61
CA GLN A 284 7.53 11.41 21.50
C GLN A 284 7.14 10.90 20.12
N SER A 285 7.86 11.31 19.07
CA SER A 285 7.62 10.92 17.69
C SER A 285 8.92 10.51 17.01
N LEU A 286 8.93 9.32 16.43
CA LEU A 286 10.05 8.82 15.63
C LEU A 286 9.54 8.38 14.26
N ASP A 287 10.03 9.02 13.21
CA ASP A 287 9.66 8.67 11.85
C ASP A 287 10.83 7.98 11.12
N LEU A 288 10.59 6.72 10.75
CA LEU A 288 11.46 5.83 10.00
C LEU A 288 10.72 5.28 8.78
N GLU A 289 9.73 6.01 8.26
CA GLU A 289 9.01 5.63 7.05
C GLU A 289 9.97 5.47 5.87
N ARG A 290 9.71 4.49 5.00
CA ARG A 290 10.55 4.16 3.83
C ARG A 290 11.99 3.75 4.15
N ILE A 291 12.33 3.48 5.43
CA ILE A 291 13.61 2.86 5.83
C ILE A 291 13.43 1.36 6.08
N GLU A 292 14.37 0.57 5.58
CA GLU A 292 14.43 -0.86 5.86
C GLU A 292 15.41 -1.16 6.99
N ILE A 293 14.99 -1.98 7.95
CA ILE A 293 15.76 -2.27 9.17
C ILE A 293 15.96 -3.80 9.25
N PRO A 294 17.00 -4.36 8.62
CA PRO A 294 17.19 -5.82 8.51
C PRO A 294 17.29 -6.55 9.87
N SER A 295 17.83 -5.89 10.90
CA SER A 295 18.04 -6.48 12.24
C SER A 295 17.31 -5.69 13.32
N ILE A 296 16.04 -5.38 13.08
CA ILE A 296 15.20 -4.68 14.05
C ILE A 296 15.02 -5.51 15.34
N ASN A 297 15.10 -4.87 16.50
CA ASN A 297 14.96 -5.53 17.80
C ASN A 297 14.18 -4.63 18.77
N THR A 298 13.38 -5.22 19.65
CA THR A 298 12.65 -4.52 20.72
C THR A 298 13.57 -3.62 21.55
N GLN A 299 14.79 -4.09 21.84
CA GLN A 299 15.77 -3.36 22.66
C GLN A 299 16.20 -2.02 22.05
N MET A 300 15.98 -1.80 20.74
CA MET A 300 16.26 -0.52 20.07
C MET A 300 15.32 0.59 20.51
N PHE A 301 14.06 0.25 20.81
CA PHE A 301 12.99 1.22 21.10
C PHE A 301 12.61 1.28 22.58
N GLN A 302 12.96 0.27 23.37
CA GLN A 302 12.74 0.20 24.82
C GLN A 302 13.26 1.41 25.62
N PRO A 303 14.41 2.04 25.30
CA PRO A 303 14.89 3.22 26.04
C PRO A 303 13.96 4.43 25.97
N MET A 304 13.19 4.55 24.87
CA MET A 304 12.31 5.69 24.59
C MET A 304 10.93 5.46 25.22
N LYS A 305 10.83 5.62 26.54
CA LYS A 305 9.59 5.39 27.30
C LYS A 305 8.47 6.37 27.00
N ASN A 306 8.80 7.58 26.54
CA ASN A 306 7.83 8.63 26.23
C ASN A 306 7.35 8.58 24.77
N LEU A 307 7.78 7.57 24.01
CA LEU A 307 7.46 7.45 22.60
C LEU A 307 5.98 7.13 22.41
N SER A 308 5.28 8.03 21.75
CA SER A 308 3.83 7.97 21.53
C SER A 308 3.49 7.61 20.09
N HIS A 309 4.29 8.08 19.14
CA HIS A 309 4.12 7.87 17.71
C HIS A 309 5.39 7.28 17.12
N ILE A 310 5.26 6.21 16.34
CA ILE A 310 6.35 5.66 15.54
C ILE A 310 5.85 5.32 14.14
N TYR A 311 6.63 5.70 13.14
CA TYR A 311 6.31 5.46 11.74
C TYR A 311 7.38 4.53 11.18
N PHE A 312 6.94 3.42 10.59
CA PHE A 312 7.80 2.42 9.99
C PHE A 312 7.42 2.21 8.54
N LYS A 313 8.32 1.60 7.80
CA LYS A 313 8.02 1.12 6.45
C LYS A 313 7.06 -0.08 6.42
N ASN A 314 7.17 -1.01 7.38
CA ASN A 314 6.42 -2.27 7.36
C ASN A 314 5.60 -2.44 8.66
N PHE A 315 4.34 -2.86 8.52
CA PHE A 315 3.43 -3.18 9.63
C PHE A 315 4.05 -4.10 10.68
N ARG A 316 4.86 -5.09 10.26
CA ARG A 316 5.51 -6.05 11.17
C ARG A 316 6.43 -5.37 12.20
N TYR A 317 7.01 -4.21 11.86
CA TYR A 317 7.93 -3.49 12.74
C TYR A 317 7.24 -2.92 13.99
N CYS A 318 5.93 -2.67 13.91
CA CYS A 318 5.13 -2.23 15.06
C CYS A 318 5.12 -3.24 16.22
N SER A 319 5.31 -4.53 15.95
CA SER A 319 5.41 -5.56 17.00
C SER A 319 6.65 -5.38 17.88
N TYR A 320 7.73 -4.79 17.35
CA TYR A 320 8.97 -4.53 18.09
C TYR A 320 8.88 -3.31 19.01
N ALA A 321 7.87 -2.45 18.82
CA ALA A 321 7.64 -1.24 19.59
C ALA A 321 6.24 -1.26 20.25
N SER A 322 5.91 -2.38 20.91
CA SER A 322 4.58 -2.61 21.49
C SER A 322 4.18 -1.66 22.63
N HIS A 323 5.14 -0.94 23.24
CA HIS A 323 4.87 0.08 24.25
C HIS A 323 4.39 1.42 23.66
N VAL A 324 4.46 1.59 22.34
CA VAL A 324 4.09 2.84 21.64
C VAL A 324 2.58 2.85 21.38
N ARG A 325 1.94 4.02 21.58
CA ARG A 325 0.48 4.17 21.43
C ARG A 325 0.02 4.08 19.98
N ILE A 326 0.71 4.78 19.08
CA ILE A 326 0.36 4.89 17.67
C ILE A 326 1.56 4.42 16.85
N CYS A 327 1.35 3.35 16.07
CA CYS A 327 2.34 2.85 15.14
C CYS A 327 1.76 2.81 13.72
N MET A 328 2.51 3.33 12.75
CA MET A 328 2.15 3.30 11.32
C MET A 328 3.14 2.44 10.51
N PRO A 329 2.69 1.74 9.46
CA PRO A 329 1.31 1.65 8.97
C PRO A 329 0.40 0.86 9.93
N LEU A 330 -0.89 1.17 9.94
CA LEU A 330 -1.90 0.53 10.81
C LEU A 330 -2.39 -0.83 10.27
N THR A 331 -2.09 -1.12 9.01
CA THR A 331 -2.55 -2.29 8.25
C THR A 331 -1.50 -2.69 7.23
N ASP A 332 -1.52 -3.96 6.82
CA ASP A 332 -0.84 -4.49 5.62
C ASP A 332 -1.84 -4.68 4.46
N GLY A 333 -3.00 -4.00 4.53
CA GLY A 333 -4.17 -4.14 3.67
C GLY A 333 -5.17 -5.19 4.12
N ILE A 334 -4.70 -6.22 4.84
CA ILE A 334 -5.48 -7.42 5.17
C ILE A 334 -5.80 -7.43 6.66
N SER A 335 -4.77 -7.23 7.47
CA SER A 335 -4.78 -7.21 8.91
C SER A 335 -4.86 -5.78 9.42
N SER A 336 -5.45 -5.61 10.59
CA SER A 336 -5.41 -4.38 11.36
C SER A 336 -4.61 -4.60 12.64
N PHE A 337 -4.39 -3.54 13.41
CA PHE A 337 -3.77 -3.63 14.72
C PHE A 337 -4.51 -4.60 15.68
N GLU A 338 -5.84 -4.59 15.62
CA GLU A 338 -6.68 -5.38 16.52
C GLU A 338 -6.98 -6.78 15.97
N ASP A 339 -7.13 -6.91 14.66
CA ASP A 339 -7.70 -8.11 14.03
C ASP A 339 -6.91 -8.60 12.81
N LEU A 340 -6.84 -9.91 12.63
CA LEU A 340 -6.19 -10.58 11.48
C LEU A 340 -6.84 -10.22 10.14
N LEU A 341 -8.17 -10.16 10.09
CA LEU A 341 -8.93 -9.66 8.95
C LEU A 341 -9.63 -8.37 9.36
N ALA A 342 -9.17 -7.21 8.87
CA ALA A 342 -9.70 -5.90 9.27
C ALA A 342 -11.16 -5.70 8.83
N ASN A 343 -11.56 -6.24 7.66
CA ASN A 343 -12.87 -6.00 7.08
C ASN A 343 -13.91 -7.04 7.52
N ASN A 344 -14.99 -6.60 8.15
CA ASN A 344 -16.10 -7.45 8.56
C ASN A 344 -16.75 -8.23 7.41
N ILE A 345 -16.80 -7.65 6.21
CA ILE A 345 -17.35 -8.31 5.01
C ILE A 345 -16.46 -9.48 4.60
N LEU A 346 -15.14 -9.30 4.59
CA LEU A 346 -14.18 -10.35 4.27
C LEU A 346 -14.29 -11.52 5.26
N ARG A 347 -14.51 -11.26 6.55
CA ARG A 347 -14.71 -12.31 7.57
C ARG A 347 -15.90 -13.21 7.24
N ILE A 348 -17.02 -12.63 6.82
CA ILE A 348 -18.21 -13.40 6.42
C ILE A 348 -17.87 -14.25 5.19
N PHE A 349 -17.24 -13.66 4.19
CA PHE A 349 -16.88 -14.37 2.97
C PHE A 349 -15.90 -15.52 3.19
N VAL A 350 -14.91 -15.40 4.08
CA VAL A 350 -13.98 -16.50 4.42
C VAL A 350 -14.74 -17.75 4.82
N TRP A 351 -15.70 -17.63 5.74
CA TRP A 351 -16.48 -18.77 6.22
C TRP A 351 -17.42 -19.33 5.14
N VAL A 352 -18.10 -18.45 4.39
CA VAL A 352 -19.02 -18.85 3.33
C VAL A 352 -18.28 -19.63 2.24
N ILE A 353 -17.15 -19.08 1.75
CA ILE A 353 -16.37 -19.71 0.69
C ILE A 353 -15.70 -20.99 1.20
N ALA A 354 -15.16 -21.01 2.42
CA ALA A 354 -14.59 -22.22 3.03
C ALA A 354 -15.62 -23.36 3.10
N PHE A 355 -16.86 -23.06 3.47
CA PHE A 355 -17.93 -24.06 3.53
C PHE A 355 -18.32 -24.54 2.12
N ILE A 356 -18.58 -23.63 1.18
CA ILE A 356 -18.98 -23.99 -0.19
C ILE A 356 -17.88 -24.83 -0.87
N THR A 357 -16.62 -24.44 -0.72
CA THR A 357 -15.48 -25.17 -1.30
C THR A 357 -15.32 -26.56 -0.69
N CYS A 358 -15.32 -26.70 0.64
CA CYS A 358 -15.17 -28.01 1.28
C CYS A 358 -16.35 -28.95 0.98
N PHE A 359 -17.57 -28.49 1.26
CA PHE A 359 -18.76 -29.34 1.15
C PHE A 359 -19.16 -29.57 -0.31
N GLY A 360 -19.05 -28.55 -1.17
CA GLY A 360 -19.38 -28.66 -2.59
C GLY A 360 -18.49 -29.65 -3.33
N ASN A 361 -17.18 -29.60 -3.08
CA ASN A 361 -16.23 -30.53 -3.70
C ASN A 361 -16.34 -31.95 -3.12
N LEU A 362 -16.53 -32.10 -1.80
CA LEU A 362 -16.77 -33.40 -1.17
C LEU A 362 -18.05 -34.07 -1.70
N PHE A 363 -19.12 -33.29 -1.86
CA PHE A 363 -20.38 -33.76 -2.46
C PHE A 363 -20.16 -34.28 -3.89
N VAL A 364 -19.42 -33.55 -4.72
CA VAL A 364 -19.12 -33.98 -6.10
C VAL A 364 -18.29 -35.26 -6.12
N ILE A 365 -17.30 -35.41 -5.24
CA ILE A 365 -16.51 -36.63 -5.10
C ILE A 365 -17.39 -37.82 -4.74
N GLY A 366 -18.27 -37.67 -3.74
CA GLY A 366 -19.21 -38.71 -3.32
C GLY A 366 -20.16 -39.10 -4.46
N MET A 367 -20.85 -38.12 -5.04
CA MET A 367 -21.82 -38.33 -6.11
C MET A 367 -21.22 -39.03 -7.33
N ARG A 368 -20.03 -38.60 -7.77
CA ARG A 368 -19.34 -39.23 -8.92
C ARG A 368 -18.73 -40.59 -8.59
N SER A 369 -18.60 -40.95 -7.32
CA SER A 369 -18.13 -42.28 -6.90
C SER A 369 -19.27 -43.30 -6.88
N PHE A 370 -20.50 -42.89 -6.55
CA PHE A 370 -21.67 -43.76 -6.57
C PHE A 370 -22.30 -43.92 -7.96
N ILE A 371 -22.22 -42.89 -8.79
CA ILE A 371 -22.82 -42.95 -10.14
C ILE A 371 -21.80 -43.48 -11.15
N LYS A 372 -22.06 -44.66 -11.73
CA LYS A 372 -21.32 -45.18 -12.89
C LYS A 372 -21.32 -44.15 -14.03
N ALA A 373 -20.16 -43.53 -14.26
CA ALA A 373 -19.96 -42.53 -15.30
C ALA A 373 -19.62 -43.20 -16.64
N GLU A 374 -20.12 -42.62 -17.73
CA GLU A 374 -19.91 -43.09 -19.10
C GLU A 374 -18.43 -43.00 -19.51
N ASN A 375 -17.71 -41.98 -19.03
CA ASN A 375 -16.26 -41.79 -19.23
C ASN A 375 -15.51 -41.82 -17.89
N MET A 376 -14.93 -42.97 -17.56
CA MET A 376 -14.24 -43.19 -16.28
C MET A 376 -12.98 -42.32 -16.08
N THR A 377 -12.25 -42.01 -17.16
CA THR A 377 -11.04 -41.16 -17.12
C THR A 377 -11.39 -39.73 -16.74
N HIS A 378 -12.30 -39.10 -17.50
CA HIS A 378 -12.77 -37.75 -17.25
C HIS A 378 -13.43 -37.59 -15.86
N ALA A 379 -14.19 -38.60 -15.41
CA ALA A 379 -14.74 -38.61 -14.06
C ALA A 379 -13.65 -38.68 -12.97
N THR A 380 -12.55 -39.38 -13.23
CA THR A 380 -11.40 -39.45 -12.31
C THR A 380 -10.65 -38.13 -12.25
N SER A 381 -10.41 -37.48 -13.38
CA SER A 381 -9.77 -36.15 -13.45
C SER A 381 -10.56 -35.10 -12.65
N ILE A 382 -11.89 -35.09 -12.76
CA ILE A 382 -12.74 -34.17 -11.96
C ILE A 382 -12.66 -34.47 -10.46
N LYS A 383 -12.61 -35.75 -10.06
CA LYS A 383 -12.45 -36.10 -8.64
C LYS A 383 -11.13 -35.57 -8.09
N ILE A 384 -10.05 -35.66 -8.86
CA ILE A 384 -8.73 -35.15 -8.46
C ILE A 384 -8.72 -33.61 -8.38
N LEU A 385 -9.39 -32.92 -9.30
CA LEU A 385 -9.60 -31.46 -9.23
C LEU A 385 -10.32 -31.08 -7.92
N CYS A 386 -11.41 -31.77 -7.58
CA CYS A 386 -12.13 -31.54 -6.33
C CYS A 386 -11.26 -31.80 -5.09
N CYS A 387 -10.32 -32.75 -5.14
CA CYS A 387 -9.36 -32.96 -4.05
C CYS A 387 -8.44 -31.75 -3.87
N ALA A 388 -7.93 -31.17 -4.96
CA ALA A 388 -7.10 -29.97 -4.91
C ALA A 388 -7.90 -28.76 -4.37
N ASP A 389 -9.13 -28.56 -4.86
CA ASP A 389 -10.00 -27.46 -4.42
C ASP A 389 -10.46 -27.58 -2.95
N CYS A 390 -10.60 -28.80 -2.42
CA CYS A 390 -10.85 -29.00 -0.99
C CYS A 390 -9.70 -28.45 -0.12
N LEU A 391 -8.45 -28.51 -0.58
CA LEU A 391 -7.31 -27.98 0.17
C LEU A 391 -7.40 -26.46 0.33
N MET A 392 -7.90 -25.73 -0.68
CA MET A 392 -8.19 -24.29 -0.58
C MET A 392 -9.24 -24.01 0.50
N GLY A 393 -10.30 -24.83 0.57
CA GLY A 393 -11.31 -24.71 1.61
C GLY A 393 -10.77 -24.94 3.02
N VAL A 394 -9.88 -25.93 3.19
CA VAL A 394 -9.19 -26.18 4.46
C VAL A 394 -8.30 -25.00 4.86
N TYR A 395 -7.56 -24.43 3.90
CA TYR A 395 -6.77 -23.22 4.13
C TYR A 395 -7.64 -22.06 4.65
N LEU A 396 -8.74 -21.73 3.96
CA LEU A 396 -9.63 -20.65 4.37
C LEU A 396 -10.28 -20.90 5.73
N PHE A 397 -10.64 -22.15 6.03
CA PHE A 397 -11.16 -22.52 7.34
C PHE A 397 -10.18 -22.17 8.47
N PHE A 398 -8.89 -22.50 8.29
CA PHE A 398 -7.88 -22.16 9.29
C PHE A 398 -7.60 -20.66 9.38
N VAL A 399 -7.61 -19.93 8.26
CA VAL A 399 -7.53 -18.46 8.30
C VAL A 399 -8.68 -17.87 9.13
N GLY A 400 -9.92 -18.33 8.90
CA GLY A 400 -11.08 -17.94 9.70
C GLY A 400 -10.97 -18.33 11.18
N PHE A 401 -10.41 -19.50 11.48
CA PHE A 401 -10.17 -19.93 12.86
C PHE A 401 -9.15 -19.05 13.59
N PHE A 402 -8.03 -18.71 12.93
CA PHE A 402 -7.01 -17.85 13.53
C PHE A 402 -7.45 -16.38 13.62
N ASP A 403 -8.31 -15.90 12.72
CA ASP A 403 -8.99 -14.61 12.88
C ASP A 403 -9.81 -14.57 14.17
N LEU A 404 -10.60 -15.62 14.44
CA LEU A 404 -11.36 -15.72 15.68
C LEU A 404 -10.45 -15.81 16.92
N LYS A 405 -9.32 -16.51 16.82
CA LYS A 405 -8.40 -16.72 17.94
C LYS A 405 -7.66 -15.44 18.36
N TYR A 406 -7.28 -14.59 17.41
CA TYR A 406 -6.46 -13.39 17.68
C TYR A 406 -7.25 -12.09 17.68
N ARG A 407 -8.58 -12.16 17.58
CA ARG A 407 -9.48 -11.01 17.54
C ARG A 407 -9.27 -10.05 18.72
N GLY A 408 -9.22 -8.74 18.42
CA GLY A 408 -9.02 -7.66 19.36
C GLY A 408 -7.61 -7.52 19.95
N GLN A 409 -6.69 -8.46 19.65
CA GLN A 409 -5.34 -8.48 20.22
C GLN A 409 -4.27 -8.92 19.21
N TYR A 410 -4.53 -8.80 17.91
CA TYR A 410 -3.66 -9.34 16.87
C TYR A 410 -2.24 -8.76 16.94
N GLN A 411 -2.06 -7.47 17.22
CA GLN A 411 -0.73 -6.84 17.36
C GLN A 411 0.25 -7.62 18.25
N LYS A 412 -0.24 -8.18 19.38
CA LYS A 412 0.60 -8.93 20.32
C LYS A 412 1.08 -10.26 19.74
N TYR A 413 0.29 -10.87 18.86
CA TYR A 413 0.55 -12.19 18.29
C TYR A 413 1.01 -12.14 16.83
N ALA A 414 0.99 -10.98 16.17
CA ALA A 414 1.30 -10.83 14.75
C ALA A 414 2.67 -11.42 14.39
N LEU A 415 3.73 -11.06 15.13
CA LEU A 415 5.08 -11.59 14.90
C LEU A 415 5.14 -13.10 15.13
N LEU A 416 4.60 -13.58 16.26
CA LEU A 416 4.56 -14.99 16.62
C LEU A 416 3.79 -15.82 15.59
N TRP A 417 2.71 -15.26 15.03
CA TRP A 417 1.87 -15.90 14.03
C TRP A 417 2.59 -15.98 12.68
N MET A 418 3.11 -14.87 12.18
CA MET A 418 3.75 -14.78 10.87
C MET A 418 5.07 -15.58 10.79
N GLU A 419 5.81 -15.69 11.89
CA GLU A 419 7.01 -16.55 11.97
C GLU A 419 6.69 -18.02 12.29
N SER A 420 5.44 -18.34 12.64
CA SER A 420 5.08 -19.70 13.03
C SER A 420 5.15 -20.69 11.86
N LEU A 421 5.50 -21.93 12.19
CA LEU A 421 5.38 -23.05 11.25
C LEU A 421 3.94 -23.24 10.76
N GLN A 422 2.95 -22.89 11.58
CA GLN A 422 1.52 -23.00 11.24
C GLN A 422 1.16 -22.10 10.06
N CYS A 423 1.56 -20.83 10.11
CA CYS A 423 1.36 -19.89 9.02
C CYS A 423 2.07 -20.36 7.73
N ARG A 424 3.34 -20.80 7.84
CA ARG A 424 4.10 -21.31 6.69
C ARG A 424 3.44 -22.53 6.04
N LEU A 425 2.90 -23.46 6.83
CA LEU A 425 2.19 -24.64 6.31
C LEU A 425 0.83 -24.29 5.67
N LEU A 426 0.14 -23.26 6.17
CA LEU A 426 -1.09 -22.76 5.54
C LEU A 426 -0.80 -22.15 4.16
N GLY A 427 0.28 -21.38 4.05
CA GLY A 427 0.73 -20.84 2.76
C GLY A 427 1.13 -21.93 1.76
N PHE A 428 1.84 -22.96 2.23
CA PHE A 428 2.13 -24.15 1.43
C PHE A 428 0.85 -24.81 0.88
N LEU A 429 -0.15 -25.01 1.75
CA LEU A 429 -1.42 -25.64 1.39
C LEU A 429 -2.18 -24.82 0.34
N ALA A 430 -2.24 -23.50 0.52
CA ALA A 430 -2.88 -22.59 -0.40
C ALA A 430 -2.20 -22.61 -1.77
N MET A 431 -0.87 -22.52 -1.81
CA MET A 431 -0.09 -22.54 -3.06
C MET A 431 -0.23 -23.88 -3.79
N LEU A 432 -0.15 -25.00 -3.07
CA LEU A 432 -0.34 -26.32 -3.64
C LEU A 432 -1.72 -26.46 -4.27
N SER A 433 -2.75 -25.99 -3.57
CA SER A 433 -4.14 -26.04 -4.04
C SER A 433 -4.33 -25.20 -5.31
N THR A 434 -3.91 -23.94 -5.32
CA THR A 434 -4.11 -23.05 -6.48
C THR A 434 -3.42 -23.58 -7.72
N GLU A 435 -2.14 -23.95 -7.61
CA GLU A 435 -1.32 -24.33 -8.75
C GLU A 435 -1.75 -25.68 -9.34
N VAL A 436 -2.04 -26.67 -8.48
CA VAL A 436 -2.56 -27.96 -8.94
C VAL A 436 -3.91 -27.78 -9.62
N SER A 437 -4.81 -26.96 -9.06
CA SER A 437 -6.13 -26.71 -9.68
C SER A 437 -5.99 -26.05 -11.05
N VAL A 438 -5.13 -25.05 -11.24
CA VAL A 438 -4.90 -24.41 -12.55
C VAL A 438 -4.38 -25.41 -13.59
N LEU A 439 -3.35 -26.18 -13.24
CA LEU A 439 -2.76 -27.18 -14.14
C LEU A 439 -3.77 -28.29 -14.50
N LEU A 440 -4.59 -28.72 -13.54
CA LEU A 440 -5.67 -29.69 -13.78
C LEU A 440 -6.77 -29.13 -14.68
N LEU A 441 -7.15 -27.86 -14.50
CA LEU A 441 -8.10 -27.18 -15.38
C LEU A 441 -7.54 -27.12 -16.80
N THR A 442 -6.29 -26.70 -16.99
CA THR A 442 -5.64 -26.70 -18.31
C THR A 442 -5.60 -28.10 -18.94
N TYR A 443 -5.30 -29.14 -18.16
CA TYR A 443 -5.35 -30.51 -18.66
C TYR A 443 -6.77 -30.92 -19.10
N LEU A 444 -7.80 -30.62 -18.29
CA LEU A 444 -9.20 -30.93 -18.60
C LEU A 444 -9.66 -30.21 -19.88
N THR A 445 -9.24 -28.96 -20.09
CA THR A 445 -9.57 -28.22 -21.32
C THR A 445 -8.89 -28.80 -22.54
N LEU A 446 -7.61 -29.16 -22.45
CA LEU A 446 -6.86 -29.80 -23.53
C LEU A 446 -7.42 -31.19 -23.88
N GLU A 447 -7.79 -32.00 -22.89
CA GLU A 447 -8.44 -33.30 -23.11
C GLU A 447 -9.73 -33.14 -23.93
N LYS A 448 -10.54 -32.12 -23.61
CA LYS A 448 -11.78 -31.80 -24.35
C LYS A 448 -11.51 -31.24 -25.73
N PHE A 449 -10.54 -30.35 -25.85
CA PHE A 449 -10.12 -29.79 -27.13
C PHE A 449 -9.74 -30.89 -28.12
N LEU A 450 -8.88 -31.84 -27.68
CA LEU A 450 -8.49 -32.99 -28.51
C LEU A 450 -9.69 -33.87 -28.88
N ALA A 451 -10.63 -34.07 -27.95
CA ALA A 451 -11.80 -34.89 -28.19
C ALA A 451 -12.77 -34.29 -29.22
N VAL A 452 -12.93 -32.96 -29.23
CA VAL A 452 -13.88 -32.25 -30.11
C VAL A 452 -13.27 -31.91 -31.47
N VAL A 453 -12.05 -31.38 -31.51
CA VAL A 453 -11.41 -30.92 -32.75
C VAL A 453 -10.87 -32.09 -33.58
N PHE A 454 -10.41 -33.16 -32.92
CA PHE A 454 -9.83 -34.33 -33.59
C PHE A 454 -10.57 -35.63 -33.20
N PRO A 455 -11.81 -35.82 -33.65
CA PRO A 455 -12.64 -36.96 -33.21
C PRO A 455 -12.08 -38.34 -33.63
N PHE A 456 -11.35 -38.41 -34.75
CA PHE A 456 -10.82 -39.67 -35.32
C PHE A 456 -9.31 -39.84 -35.18
N SER A 457 -8.61 -38.91 -34.50
CA SER A 457 -7.18 -39.07 -34.27
C SER A 457 -6.94 -39.98 -33.07
N ASN A 458 -5.96 -40.89 -33.18
CA ASN A 458 -5.54 -41.77 -32.09
C ASN A 458 -4.72 -41.04 -31.00
N ILE A 459 -4.84 -39.71 -30.91
CA ILE A 459 -4.05 -38.82 -30.06
C ILE A 459 -4.61 -38.78 -28.62
N ARG A 460 -5.76 -39.41 -28.37
CA ARG A 460 -6.39 -39.41 -27.03
C ARG A 460 -5.56 -40.23 -26.03
N PRO A 461 -5.22 -39.66 -24.86
CA PRO A 461 -4.46 -40.39 -23.85
C PRO A 461 -5.28 -41.56 -23.30
N GLY A 462 -4.63 -42.73 -23.20
CA GLY A 462 -5.23 -43.91 -22.56
C GLY A 462 -5.28 -43.78 -21.03
N LYS A 463 -6.04 -44.66 -20.36
CA LYS A 463 -6.20 -44.65 -18.87
C LYS A 463 -4.88 -44.56 -18.10
N ARG A 464 -3.85 -45.32 -18.53
CA ARG A 464 -2.52 -45.31 -17.90
C ARG A 464 -1.81 -43.97 -18.11
N GLN A 465 -1.86 -43.42 -19.32
CA GLN A 465 -1.24 -42.13 -19.65
C GLN A 465 -1.91 -40.99 -18.88
N THR A 466 -3.24 -40.93 -18.82
CA THR A 466 -3.98 -39.96 -18.00
C THR A 466 -3.58 -40.05 -16.52
N SER A 467 -3.46 -41.26 -15.97
CA SER A 467 -3.05 -41.43 -14.57
C SER A 467 -1.64 -40.92 -14.30
N VAL A 468 -0.69 -41.17 -15.21
CA VAL A 468 0.69 -40.66 -15.12
C VAL A 468 0.72 -39.14 -15.20
N ILE A 469 -0.04 -38.52 -16.11
CA ILE A 469 -0.14 -37.06 -16.23
C ILE A 469 -0.68 -36.44 -14.95
N LEU A 470 -1.77 -37.00 -14.39
CA LEU A 470 -2.40 -36.47 -13.17
C LEU A 470 -1.45 -36.56 -11.96
N ILE A 471 -0.71 -37.67 -11.82
CA ILE A 471 0.34 -37.79 -10.78
C ILE A 471 1.46 -36.78 -11.01
N GLY A 472 1.89 -36.59 -12.27
CA GLY A 472 2.89 -35.60 -12.64
C GLY A 472 2.48 -34.17 -12.26
N ILE A 473 1.22 -33.80 -12.48
CA ILE A 473 0.69 -32.48 -12.09
C ILE A 473 0.79 -32.26 -10.58
N TRP A 474 0.43 -33.26 -9.77
CA TRP A 474 0.57 -33.19 -8.31
C TRP A 474 2.03 -33.06 -7.87
N ILE A 475 2.95 -33.79 -8.50
CA ILE A 475 4.38 -33.68 -8.21
C ILE A 475 4.88 -32.28 -8.54
N VAL A 476 4.52 -31.72 -9.69
CA VAL A 476 4.89 -30.36 -10.09
C VAL A 476 4.33 -29.33 -9.10
N GLY A 477 3.05 -29.42 -8.74
CA GLY A 477 2.45 -28.52 -7.76
C GLY A 477 3.10 -28.61 -6.38
N PHE A 478 3.45 -29.82 -5.92
CA PHE A 478 4.19 -30.02 -4.68
C PHE A 478 5.59 -29.40 -4.73
N LEU A 479 6.31 -29.57 -5.84
CA LEU A 479 7.61 -28.93 -6.03
C LEU A 479 7.50 -27.41 -6.00
N ILE A 480 6.50 -26.83 -6.66
CA ILE A 480 6.25 -25.38 -6.63
C ILE A 480 5.99 -24.91 -5.18
N ALA A 481 5.16 -25.61 -4.42
CA ALA A 481 4.86 -25.23 -3.05
C ALA A 481 6.03 -25.44 -2.05
N VAL A 482 6.91 -26.42 -2.28
CA VAL A 482 7.99 -26.76 -1.33
C VAL A 482 9.29 -25.97 -1.56
N ILE A 483 9.57 -25.52 -2.79
CA ILE A 483 10.81 -24.81 -3.15
C ILE A 483 11.12 -23.63 -2.21
N PRO A 484 10.16 -22.76 -1.82
CA PRO A 484 10.43 -21.64 -0.92
C PRO A 484 10.94 -22.03 0.47
N PHE A 485 10.85 -23.29 0.89
CA PHE A 485 11.39 -23.76 2.16
C PHE A 485 12.90 -24.09 2.11
N TRP A 486 13.49 -24.26 0.93
CA TRP A 486 14.83 -24.88 0.81
C TRP A 486 16.00 -23.93 1.13
N LYS A 487 15.86 -22.63 0.87
CA LYS A 487 16.89 -21.63 1.15
C LYS A 487 16.28 -20.38 1.79
N GLU A 488 16.33 -20.34 3.11
CA GLU A 488 15.83 -19.21 3.91
C GLU A 488 16.60 -17.91 3.59
N ASP A 489 17.89 -17.99 3.26
CA ASP A 489 18.70 -16.83 2.82
C ASP A 489 18.25 -16.22 1.48
N TYR A 490 17.60 -16.99 0.61
CA TYR A 490 17.19 -16.55 -0.73
C TYR A 490 15.70 -16.17 -0.82
N PHE A 491 14.86 -16.92 -0.11
CA PHE A 491 13.41 -16.73 -0.12
C PHE A 491 12.87 -15.97 1.10
N GLY A 492 13.66 -15.86 2.17
CA GLY A 492 13.22 -15.33 3.46
C GLY A 492 12.04 -16.12 4.03
N ASN A 493 11.23 -15.46 4.86
CA ASN A 493 9.95 -16.00 5.31
C ASN A 493 8.86 -15.84 4.23
N PHE A 494 9.01 -16.54 3.10
CA PHE A 494 8.17 -16.39 1.89
C PHE A 494 6.66 -16.44 2.15
N TYR A 495 6.21 -17.44 2.93
CA TYR A 495 4.80 -17.60 3.26
C TYR A 495 4.34 -16.71 4.42
N GLY A 496 5.22 -16.33 5.35
CA GLY A 496 4.87 -15.54 6.53
C GLY A 496 5.05 -14.04 6.36
N LYS A 497 4.95 -13.51 5.14
CA LYS A 497 5.10 -12.05 4.89
C LYS A 497 3.86 -11.23 5.22
N ASN A 498 2.68 -11.85 5.24
CA ASN A 498 1.40 -11.22 5.58
C ASN A 498 0.60 -12.05 6.60
N GLY A 499 -0.45 -11.46 7.16
CA GLY A 499 -1.29 -12.14 8.15
C GLY A 499 -2.01 -13.40 7.65
N VAL A 500 -2.37 -13.47 6.37
CA VAL A 500 -3.08 -14.63 5.77
C VAL A 500 -2.17 -15.73 5.26
N CYS A 501 -0.87 -15.52 5.32
CA CYS A 501 0.16 -16.47 4.93
C CYS A 501 0.17 -16.83 3.43
N PHE A 502 -0.23 -15.91 2.55
CA PHE A 502 -0.35 -16.16 1.11
C PHE A 502 0.68 -15.35 0.30
N PRO A 503 1.41 -15.95 -0.66
CA PRO A 503 2.59 -15.32 -1.28
C PRO A 503 2.30 -14.29 -2.40
N LEU A 504 1.17 -13.58 -2.33
CA LEU A 504 0.75 -12.58 -3.32
C LEU A 504 1.08 -11.12 -2.93
N TYR A 505 2.04 -10.95 -2.02
CA TYR A 505 2.43 -9.62 -1.56
C TYR A 505 3.51 -9.05 -2.48
N TYR A 506 3.30 -7.85 -3.01
CA TYR A 506 4.16 -7.20 -4.00
C TYR A 506 4.71 -5.88 -3.46
N ASP A 507 5.53 -5.92 -2.42
CA ASP A 507 6.22 -4.72 -1.96
C ASP A 507 7.51 -4.48 -2.79
N GLN A 508 7.93 -3.22 -2.88
CA GLN A 508 9.08 -2.76 -3.64
C GLN A 508 10.41 -3.30 -3.10
N THR A 509 10.43 -3.85 -1.88
CA THR A 509 11.62 -4.38 -1.20
C THR A 509 11.51 -5.82 -0.76
N GLU A 510 10.89 -6.65 -1.61
CA GLU A 510 11.08 -8.07 -1.48
C GLU A 510 12.49 -8.48 -1.92
N ASP A 511 13.07 -9.46 -1.23
CA ASP A 511 14.29 -10.14 -1.68
C ASP A 511 14.11 -10.56 -3.15
N ILE A 512 15.11 -10.21 -3.98
CA ILE A 512 15.09 -10.39 -5.44
C ILE A 512 14.63 -11.81 -5.82
N GLY A 513 15.01 -12.81 -5.03
CA GLY A 513 14.62 -14.20 -5.20
C GLY A 513 13.14 -14.49 -4.98
N SER A 514 12.57 -14.03 -3.86
CA SER A 514 11.15 -14.23 -3.52
C SER A 514 10.22 -13.55 -4.54
N LYS A 515 10.54 -12.31 -4.93
CA LYS A 515 9.80 -11.55 -5.91
C LYS A 515 9.83 -12.20 -7.29
N GLY A 516 11.02 -12.60 -7.75
CA GLY A 516 11.19 -13.26 -9.03
C GLY A 516 10.45 -14.59 -9.11
N TYR A 517 10.40 -15.34 -8.00
CA TYR A 517 9.67 -16.60 -7.93
C TYR A 517 8.15 -16.41 -7.99
N SER A 518 7.61 -15.50 -7.17
CA SER A 518 6.16 -15.19 -7.18
C SER A 518 5.70 -14.68 -8.56
N LEU A 519 6.48 -13.79 -9.19
CA LEU A 519 6.26 -13.35 -10.56
C LEU A 519 6.26 -14.51 -11.57
N GLY A 520 7.25 -15.40 -11.49
CA GLY A 520 7.37 -16.53 -12.40
C GLY A 520 6.17 -17.48 -12.35
N ILE A 521 5.60 -17.71 -11.16
CA ILE A 521 4.43 -18.58 -11.01
C ILE A 521 3.14 -17.86 -11.38
N PHE A 522 2.81 -16.74 -10.71
CA PHE A 522 1.52 -16.08 -10.87
C PHE A 522 1.37 -15.34 -12.21
N LEU A 523 2.44 -14.77 -12.77
CA LEU A 523 2.40 -14.12 -14.08
C LEU A 523 2.89 -15.04 -15.21
N GLY A 524 3.89 -15.90 -14.95
CA GLY A 524 4.39 -16.80 -15.99
C GLY A 524 3.48 -18.00 -16.22
N VAL A 525 3.48 -18.94 -15.27
CA VAL A 525 2.77 -20.23 -15.38
C VAL A 525 1.26 -20.01 -15.51
N ASN A 526 0.67 -19.20 -14.63
CA ASN A 526 -0.78 -19.02 -14.60
C ASN A 526 -1.32 -18.21 -15.79
N SER A 527 -0.58 -17.22 -16.31
CA SER A 527 -1.01 -16.55 -17.55
C SER A 527 -0.90 -17.47 -18.77
N LEU A 528 0.13 -18.32 -18.86
CA LEU A 528 0.24 -19.31 -19.93
C LEU A 528 -0.91 -20.33 -19.89
N ALA A 529 -1.25 -20.82 -18.69
CA ALA A 529 -2.39 -21.70 -18.46
C ALA A 529 -3.71 -21.04 -18.90
N PHE A 530 -3.97 -19.81 -18.46
CA PHE A 530 -5.15 -19.04 -18.82
C PHE A 530 -5.28 -18.83 -20.34
N LEU A 531 -4.21 -18.40 -21.00
CA LEU A 531 -4.19 -18.22 -22.46
C LEU A 531 -4.45 -19.52 -23.21
N THR A 532 -3.90 -20.63 -22.72
CA THR A 532 -4.14 -21.97 -23.29
C THR A 532 -5.60 -22.39 -23.16
N ILE A 533 -6.22 -22.12 -22.01
CA ILE A 533 -7.64 -22.38 -21.73
C ILE A 533 -8.52 -21.56 -22.70
N VAL A 534 -8.31 -20.25 -22.78
CA VAL A 534 -9.07 -19.35 -23.66
C VAL A 534 -8.94 -19.79 -25.11
N PHE A 535 -7.71 -20.01 -25.59
CA PHE A 535 -7.45 -20.45 -26.97
C PHE A 535 -8.15 -21.78 -27.28
N SER A 536 -8.03 -22.78 -26.39
CA SER A 536 -8.63 -24.10 -26.57
C SER A 536 -10.16 -24.02 -26.63
N TYR A 537 -10.79 -23.22 -25.77
CA TYR A 537 -12.24 -23.03 -25.77
C TYR A 537 -12.75 -22.26 -26.99
N THR A 538 -12.04 -21.21 -27.44
CA THR A 538 -12.40 -20.47 -28.65
C THR A 538 -12.38 -21.38 -29.88
N ILE A 539 -11.33 -22.17 -30.07
CA ILE A 539 -11.24 -23.09 -31.22
C ILE A 539 -12.29 -24.20 -31.11
N MET A 540 -12.50 -24.77 -29.91
CA MET A 540 -13.52 -25.78 -29.69
C MET A 540 -14.92 -25.23 -30.04
N PHE A 541 -15.23 -23.99 -29.67
CA PHE A 541 -16.48 -23.32 -30.00
C PHE A 541 -16.64 -23.13 -31.51
N CYS A 542 -15.63 -22.60 -32.20
CA CYS A 542 -15.64 -22.43 -33.65
C CYS A 542 -15.81 -23.76 -34.38
N SER A 543 -15.15 -24.82 -33.91
CA SER A 543 -15.26 -26.18 -34.47
C SER A 543 -16.69 -26.72 -34.34
N ILE A 544 -17.32 -26.58 -33.17
CA ILE A 544 -18.70 -27.02 -32.93
C ILE A 544 -19.68 -26.27 -33.83
N GLN A 545 -19.54 -24.94 -33.95
CA GLN A 545 -20.38 -24.14 -34.86
C GLN A 545 -20.21 -24.54 -36.33
N LYS A 546 -18.97 -24.80 -36.76
CA LYS A 546 -18.70 -25.26 -38.12
C LYS A 546 -19.32 -26.63 -38.41
N THR A 547 -19.22 -27.57 -37.47
CA THR A 547 -19.84 -28.90 -37.61
C THR A 547 -21.38 -28.79 -37.62
N ALA A 548 -21.96 -27.90 -36.83
CA ALA A 548 -23.40 -27.65 -36.82
C ALA A 548 -23.91 -27.06 -38.15
N LEU A 549 -23.19 -26.12 -38.74
CA LEU A 549 -23.54 -25.52 -40.05
C LEU A 549 -23.46 -26.54 -41.21
N GLN A 550 -22.59 -27.54 -41.12
CA GLN A 550 -22.42 -28.57 -42.16
C GLN A 550 -23.44 -29.71 -42.07
N THR A 551 -24.18 -29.85 -40.97
CA THR A 551 -25.22 -30.88 -40.78
C THR A 551 -26.60 -30.22 -40.76
N SER A 552 -27.12 -29.89 -41.95
CA SER A 552 -28.36 -29.10 -42.14
C SER A 552 -29.68 -29.87 -41.95
N GLU A 553 -29.70 -30.99 -41.25
CA GLU A 553 -30.93 -31.71 -40.89
C GLU A 553 -31.02 -31.87 -39.38
N VAL A 554 -31.90 -31.06 -38.77
CA VAL A 554 -32.58 -31.18 -37.47
C VAL A 554 -32.57 -29.84 -36.72
N ARG A 555 -33.63 -29.08 -36.97
CA ARG A 555 -34.03 -27.81 -36.32
C ARG A 555 -34.32 -27.93 -34.81
N ASN A 556 -34.18 -29.13 -34.21
CA ASN A 556 -34.33 -29.36 -32.76
C ASN A 556 -33.04 -29.18 -31.93
N ASN A 557 -31.89 -28.89 -32.57
CA ASN A 557 -30.58 -28.81 -31.86
C ASN A 557 -30.19 -27.42 -31.32
N THR A 558 -30.91 -26.34 -31.67
CA THR A 558 -30.55 -24.96 -31.26
C THR A 558 -30.47 -24.79 -29.73
N GLY A 559 -31.34 -25.49 -28.98
CA GLY A 559 -31.32 -25.46 -27.50
C GLY A 559 -30.15 -26.23 -26.88
N ARG A 560 -29.66 -27.29 -27.53
CA ARG A 560 -28.54 -28.10 -27.04
C ARG A 560 -27.20 -27.41 -27.31
N GLU A 561 -27.10 -26.69 -28.42
CA GLU A 561 -25.95 -25.85 -28.79
C GLU A 561 -25.82 -24.62 -27.88
N ALA A 562 -26.93 -23.92 -27.61
CA ALA A 562 -26.95 -22.81 -26.67
C ALA A 562 -26.57 -23.26 -25.24
N ALA A 563 -27.02 -24.45 -24.81
CA ALA A 563 -26.66 -25.00 -23.50
C ALA A 563 -25.15 -25.35 -23.39
N VAL A 564 -24.54 -25.85 -24.46
CA VAL A 564 -23.10 -26.14 -24.52
C VAL A 564 -22.28 -24.85 -24.57
N ALA A 565 -22.71 -23.86 -25.36
CA ALA A 565 -22.07 -22.55 -25.45
C ALA A 565 -22.11 -21.78 -24.11
N ASN A 566 -23.27 -21.73 -23.46
CA ASN A 566 -23.41 -21.10 -22.14
C ASN A 566 -22.50 -21.75 -21.11
N ARG A 567 -22.32 -23.07 -21.17
CA ARG A 567 -21.41 -23.78 -20.27
C ARG A 567 -19.95 -23.36 -20.47
N PHE A 568 -19.48 -23.26 -21.72
CA PHE A 568 -18.10 -22.83 -21.98
C PHE A 568 -17.86 -21.38 -21.58
N PHE A 569 -18.86 -20.51 -21.81
CA PHE A 569 -18.81 -19.13 -21.35
C PHE A 569 -18.60 -19.06 -19.84
N PHE A 570 -19.39 -19.79 -19.03
CA PHE A 570 -19.25 -19.73 -17.58
C PHE A 570 -17.92 -20.30 -17.06
N ILE A 571 -17.36 -21.32 -17.72
CA ILE A 571 -16.04 -21.86 -17.34
C ILE A 571 -14.94 -20.82 -17.58
N VAL A 572 -14.85 -20.26 -18.80
CA VAL A 572 -13.84 -19.24 -19.13
C VAL A 572 -14.03 -17.98 -18.29
N PHE A 573 -15.28 -17.58 -18.07
CA PHE A 573 -15.62 -16.41 -17.25
C PHE A 573 -15.20 -16.57 -15.79
N SER A 574 -15.44 -17.75 -15.19
CA SER A 574 -15.02 -18.00 -13.81
C SER A 574 -13.50 -17.91 -13.64
N ASP A 575 -12.73 -18.46 -14.59
CA ASP A 575 -11.26 -18.42 -14.55
C ASP A 575 -10.74 -16.99 -14.77
N ALA A 576 -11.37 -16.25 -15.69
CA ALA A 576 -11.04 -14.85 -15.97
C ALA A 576 -11.25 -13.94 -14.75
N ILE A 577 -12.36 -14.10 -14.02
CA ILE A 577 -12.64 -13.32 -12.80
C ILE A 577 -11.57 -13.55 -11.73
N CYS A 578 -11.05 -14.77 -11.62
CA CYS A 578 -10.12 -15.13 -10.56
C CYS A 578 -8.69 -14.66 -10.89
N TRP A 579 -8.29 -14.69 -12.16
CA TRP A 579 -6.91 -14.45 -12.58
C TRP A 579 -6.62 -13.07 -13.16
N ILE A 580 -7.58 -12.41 -13.82
CA ILE A 580 -7.37 -11.06 -14.36
C ILE A 580 -6.94 -10.06 -13.27
N PRO A 581 -7.58 -10.02 -12.07
CA PRO A 581 -7.14 -9.12 -11.00
C PRO A 581 -5.69 -9.38 -10.58
N VAL A 582 -5.29 -10.65 -10.48
CA VAL A 582 -3.91 -11.05 -10.15
C VAL A 582 -2.94 -10.55 -11.21
N PHE A 583 -3.25 -10.74 -12.49
CA PHE A 583 -2.39 -10.27 -13.59
C PHE A 583 -2.26 -8.75 -13.61
N VAL A 584 -3.36 -8.02 -13.43
CA VAL A 584 -3.36 -6.56 -13.41
C VAL A 584 -2.49 -6.02 -12.27
N ILE A 585 -2.69 -6.53 -11.05
CA ILE A 585 -1.89 -6.13 -9.88
C ILE A 585 -0.41 -6.42 -10.11
N THR A 586 -0.11 -7.61 -10.65
CA THR A 586 1.27 -8.03 -10.90
C THR A 586 1.95 -7.16 -11.96
N ILE A 587 1.25 -6.80 -13.03
CA ILE A 587 1.76 -5.89 -14.08
C ILE A 587 1.96 -4.48 -13.52
N LEU A 588 1.01 -3.95 -12.74
CA LEU A 588 1.12 -2.63 -12.10
C LEU A 588 2.31 -2.57 -11.13
N SER A 589 2.59 -3.66 -10.41
CA SER A 589 3.77 -3.77 -9.55
C SER A 589 5.09 -3.67 -10.34
N LEU A 590 5.15 -4.21 -11.56
CA LEU A 590 6.33 -4.07 -12.44
C LEU A 590 6.55 -2.61 -12.88
N PHE A 591 5.48 -1.82 -13.02
CA PHE A 591 5.55 -0.39 -13.33
C PHE A 591 5.79 0.51 -12.11
N ARG A 592 6.03 -0.07 -10.92
CA ARG A 592 6.26 0.65 -9.65
C ARG A 592 5.11 1.58 -9.24
N VAL A 593 3.89 1.27 -9.63
CA VAL A 593 2.70 1.99 -9.17
C VAL A 593 2.37 1.53 -7.75
N GLU A 594 2.11 2.46 -6.83
CA GLU A 594 1.65 2.13 -5.48
C GLU A 594 0.23 1.55 -5.55
N ILE A 595 0.05 0.30 -5.11
CA ILE A 595 -1.23 -0.43 -5.19
C ILE A 595 -1.90 -0.33 -3.82
N PRO A 596 -3.17 0.08 -3.73
CA PRO A 596 -3.91 0.07 -2.47
C PRO A 596 -3.90 -1.33 -1.84
N GLU A 597 -3.39 -1.42 -0.63
CA GLU A 597 -3.19 -2.71 0.05
C GLU A 597 -4.52 -3.47 0.23
N THR A 598 -5.66 -2.75 0.34
CA THR A 598 -7.01 -3.33 0.44
C THR A 598 -7.39 -4.21 -0.74
N ILE A 599 -6.90 -3.92 -1.95
CA ILE A 599 -7.23 -4.69 -3.16
C ILE A 599 -6.60 -6.09 -3.07
N THR A 600 -5.37 -6.18 -2.54
CA THR A 600 -4.66 -7.47 -2.42
C THR A 600 -5.44 -8.44 -1.52
N SER A 601 -6.07 -7.94 -0.46
CA SER A 601 -6.92 -8.67 0.48
C SER A 601 -8.13 -9.29 -0.20
N TRP A 602 -8.83 -8.51 -1.04
CA TRP A 602 -9.97 -9.00 -1.80
C TRP A 602 -9.56 -10.09 -2.79
N VAL A 603 -8.39 -9.96 -3.40
CA VAL A 603 -7.90 -10.97 -4.35
C VAL A 603 -7.61 -12.30 -3.66
N VAL A 604 -6.90 -12.29 -2.53
CA VAL A 604 -6.51 -13.52 -1.80
C VAL A 604 -7.72 -14.20 -1.14
N ILE A 605 -8.61 -13.43 -0.52
CA ILE A 605 -9.70 -13.98 0.29
C ILE A 605 -10.97 -14.26 -0.53
N PHE A 606 -11.21 -13.50 -1.59
CA PHE A 606 -12.46 -13.58 -2.37
C PHE A 606 -12.22 -14.08 -3.78
N PHE A 607 -11.45 -13.37 -4.62
CA PHE A 607 -11.38 -13.69 -6.05
C PHE A 607 -10.71 -15.03 -6.34
N LEU A 608 -9.54 -15.31 -5.77
CA LEU A 608 -8.81 -16.55 -6.02
C LEU A 608 -9.60 -17.81 -5.59
N PRO A 609 -10.19 -17.87 -4.38
CA PRO A 609 -10.92 -19.07 -3.93
C PRO A 609 -12.28 -19.30 -4.61
N VAL A 610 -12.86 -18.29 -5.26
CA VAL A 610 -14.16 -18.42 -5.95
C VAL A 610 -14.11 -19.45 -7.08
N ASN A 611 -12.98 -19.60 -7.77
CA ASN A 611 -12.83 -20.63 -8.82
C ASN A 611 -13.09 -22.04 -8.26
N SER A 612 -12.43 -22.37 -7.15
CA SER A 612 -12.57 -23.64 -6.44
C SER A 612 -13.99 -23.86 -5.87
N ALA A 613 -14.74 -22.80 -5.60
CA ALA A 613 -16.13 -22.86 -5.15
C ALA A 613 -17.10 -23.14 -6.30
N LEU A 614 -16.83 -22.62 -7.50
CA LEU A 614 -17.69 -22.74 -8.68
C LEU A 614 -17.44 -24.03 -9.48
N ASN A 615 -16.24 -24.61 -9.40
CA ASN A 615 -15.87 -25.85 -10.09
C ASN A 615 -16.90 -27.01 -9.97
N PRO A 616 -17.45 -27.32 -8.77
CA PRO A 616 -18.54 -28.27 -8.61
C PRO A 616 -19.75 -28.02 -9.53
N ILE A 617 -20.16 -26.76 -9.67
CA ILE A 617 -21.32 -26.34 -10.45
C ILE A 617 -21.01 -26.46 -11.95
N LEU A 618 -19.86 -25.94 -12.37
CA LEU A 618 -19.45 -25.84 -13.77
C LEU A 618 -19.16 -27.20 -14.42
N TYR A 619 -18.57 -28.13 -13.67
CA TYR A 619 -18.14 -29.42 -14.21
C TYR A 619 -19.11 -30.57 -13.93
N THR A 620 -19.99 -30.45 -12.92
CA THR A 620 -20.87 -31.55 -12.50
C THR A 620 -22.35 -31.21 -12.49
N LEU A 621 -22.79 -30.14 -11.81
CA LEU A 621 -24.23 -29.88 -11.63
C LEU A 621 -24.94 -29.39 -12.91
N THR A 622 -24.21 -28.74 -13.80
CA THR A 622 -24.75 -28.23 -15.07
C THR A 622 -24.86 -29.31 -16.17
N THR A 623 -24.35 -30.52 -15.94
CA THR A 623 -24.39 -31.61 -16.94
C THR A 623 -25.80 -32.17 -17.12
N SER A 624 -26.24 -32.41 -18.37
CA SER A 624 -27.57 -32.97 -18.69
C SER A 624 -27.84 -34.30 -17.96
N PHE A 625 -26.83 -35.17 -17.90
CA PHE A 625 -26.89 -36.42 -17.16
C PHE A 625 -27.26 -36.25 -15.68
N PHE A 626 -26.82 -35.18 -15.02
CA PHE A 626 -27.22 -34.88 -13.64
C PHE A 626 -28.67 -34.42 -13.56
N LYS A 627 -29.11 -33.54 -14.47
CA LYS A 627 -30.51 -33.08 -14.54
C LYS A 627 -31.48 -34.24 -14.75
N ASP A 628 -31.11 -35.21 -15.58
CA ASP A 628 -31.96 -36.35 -15.89
C ASP A 628 -31.99 -37.37 -14.74
N LYS A 629 -30.84 -37.61 -14.09
CA LYS A 629 -30.73 -38.57 -12.99
C LYS A 629 -31.22 -38.01 -11.65
N SER A 630 -31.10 -36.70 -11.42
CA SER A 630 -31.73 -36.04 -10.27
C SER A 630 -33.25 -36.06 -10.40
N LYS A 631 -33.79 -35.83 -11.60
CA LYS A 631 -35.22 -36.03 -11.88
C LYS A 631 -35.66 -37.47 -11.59
N GLN A 632 -34.84 -38.46 -11.96
CA GLN A 632 -35.12 -39.88 -11.70
C GLN A 632 -35.05 -40.27 -10.21
N LEU A 633 -34.14 -39.65 -9.45
CA LEU A 633 -34.04 -39.80 -8.00
C LEU A 633 -35.17 -39.08 -7.27
N LEU A 634 -35.53 -37.86 -7.69
CA LEU A 634 -36.68 -37.12 -7.16
C LEU A 634 -38.00 -37.86 -7.44
N SER A 635 -38.17 -38.43 -8.64
CA SER A 635 -39.35 -39.23 -8.97
C SER A 635 -39.43 -40.53 -8.20
N THR A 636 -38.30 -41.14 -7.83
CA THR A 636 -38.30 -42.34 -6.99
C THR A 636 -38.58 -42.00 -5.52
N SER A 637 -38.03 -40.92 -4.98
CA SER A 637 -38.36 -40.47 -3.61
C SER A 637 -39.82 -40.07 -3.40
N ILE A 638 -40.54 -39.64 -4.45
CA ILE A 638 -41.99 -39.35 -4.37
C ILE A 638 -42.81 -40.65 -4.26
N VAL A 639 -42.34 -41.78 -4.83
CA VAL A 639 -43.04 -43.07 -4.76
C VAL A 639 -42.91 -43.74 -3.39
N TRP A 640 -41.90 -43.39 -2.59
CA TRP A 640 -41.69 -43.94 -1.24
C TRP A 640 -42.39 -43.14 -0.12
N ALA A 641 -43.08 -42.04 -0.44
CA ALA A 641 -43.76 -41.20 0.56
C ALA A 641 -45.24 -41.58 0.80
N ASP A 642 -45.85 -42.37 -0.08
CA ASP A 642 -47.25 -42.77 0.01
C ASP A 642 -47.38 -44.28 0.26
N ASP A 643 -47.12 -44.72 1.49
CA ASP A 643 -47.67 -45.99 1.98
C ASP A 643 -47.90 -45.96 3.49
N PRO A 644 -49.16 -45.84 3.93
CA PRO A 644 -49.61 -46.51 5.13
C PRO A 644 -50.81 -47.42 4.80
N SER A 645 -50.57 -48.72 4.99
CA SER A 645 -51.53 -49.82 4.98
C SER A 645 -52.89 -49.51 5.65
N SER A 646 -54.01 -49.66 4.93
CA SER A 646 -55.20 -50.39 5.40
C SER A 646 -56.27 -50.62 4.31
N LEU A 647 -56.82 -51.84 4.34
CA LEU A 647 -57.95 -52.43 3.60
C LEU A 647 -59.01 -51.52 2.94
N LYS A 648 -59.38 -51.82 1.69
CA LYS A 648 -60.73 -52.33 1.36
C LYS A 648 -60.84 -52.99 -0.03
N LEU A 649 -61.68 -54.01 -0.04
CA LEU A 649 -62.04 -55.01 -1.05
C LEU A 649 -62.95 -54.43 -2.16
N GLY A 650 -62.82 -54.86 -3.42
CA GLY A 650 -63.91 -54.69 -4.42
C GLY A 650 -63.61 -54.88 -5.91
N VAL A 651 -63.62 -56.14 -6.40
CA VAL A 651 -64.10 -56.64 -7.72
C VAL A 651 -63.41 -56.15 -9.02
N LEU A 652 -62.46 -56.87 -9.66
CA LEU A 652 -62.51 -58.09 -10.53
C LEU A 652 -63.19 -57.95 -11.92
N ASN A 653 -62.40 -57.99 -13.01
CA ASN A 653 -62.52 -58.89 -14.18
C ASN A 653 -61.39 -58.58 -15.22
N LYS A 654 -60.46 -59.53 -15.50
CA LYS A 654 -60.50 -60.59 -16.55
C LYS A 654 -60.35 -60.01 -17.98
N ILE A 655 -59.54 -60.47 -18.93
CA ILE A 655 -58.89 -61.76 -19.22
C ILE A 655 -57.85 -61.54 -20.35
N ASP A 656 -56.77 -62.32 -20.32
CA ASP A 656 -55.77 -62.61 -21.36
C ASP A 656 -56.37 -63.33 -22.59
N LEU A 657 -55.88 -63.10 -23.83
CA LEU A 657 -55.71 -64.20 -24.80
C LEU A 657 -54.96 -63.77 -26.08
N LYS A 658 -53.87 -64.50 -26.34
CA LYS A 658 -53.12 -64.61 -27.60
C LYS A 658 -54.00 -65.12 -28.75
N GLU A 659 -53.72 -64.71 -29.99
CA GLU A 659 -53.13 -65.54 -31.07
C GLU A 659 -53.29 -64.91 -32.47
N ASN A 660 -52.16 -64.79 -33.18
CA ASN A 660 -51.89 -65.21 -34.55
C ASN A 660 -52.87 -64.97 -35.73
N ILE A 661 -52.23 -64.71 -36.89
CA ILE A 661 -52.56 -65.16 -38.26
C ILE A 661 -53.29 -64.18 -39.22
N VAL A 662 -52.50 -63.76 -40.23
CA VAL A 662 -52.80 -63.73 -41.69
C VAL A 662 -53.35 -62.45 -42.35
N LYS A 663 -52.60 -62.01 -43.38
CA LYS A 663 -53.01 -61.13 -44.49
C LYS A 663 -54.13 -61.78 -45.32
N PRO A 664 -54.93 -61.00 -46.06
CA PRO A 664 -54.84 -61.19 -47.50
C PRO A 664 -54.78 -59.88 -48.29
N ALA A 665 -54.30 -60.05 -49.52
CA ALA A 665 -54.16 -59.04 -50.57
C ALA A 665 -55.47 -58.81 -51.31
N SER A 666 -55.62 -57.58 -51.81
CA SER A 666 -55.95 -57.26 -53.21
C SER A 666 -55.61 -55.79 -53.46
#